data_AF-A5IYA1-F1
#
_entry.id   AF-A5IYA1-F1
#
_cell.length_a   1.000
_cell.length_b   1.000
_cell.length_c   1.000
_cell.angle_alpha   90.00
_cell.angle_beta   90.00
_cell.angle_gamma   90.00
#
_symmetry.space_group_name_H-M   'P 1'
#
loop_
_entity.id
_entity.type
_entity.pdbx_description
1 polymer ?
#
loop_
_entity_poly.entity_id
_entity_poly.type
_entity_poly.pdbx_seq_one_letter_code
_entity_poly.pdbx_strand_id
1 'polypeptide(L)'
;MKKKFFPFILIGGGLSFTSLLSASKCIDSPNKPIKQENKANNELIDKVNSLFQLLDSSSQKINYESHEALNLRSKINEYIQNLKSFDLNILSTDQLNNYINSLQSLLAEANSFLNKDKNENLDKLDSKEDTVVIDTMSLDPMDKLPMETEVPAIPALPNFPFGLFNNANKHKYPEHASKFKAVDSKILYKELYDRTFSLKYLTKLSNGDLLSDGTGTAWLLDYHKYTNSDNKYKLFLGTNLHVLARFSNSLEKEKQEKLNYYDPTNDKVVAVALGKSSNVTNFDQKPNKTGSNGTSPASYFTNSQEFIYYEKLSSINSTTQTNAISEPKLVFAAVDFMNDEAIKNIQSELNESASQYKQYKASSNDIQHYKSAWDDFESKNKVPITVDFAVFEVDIDLEKADETFKSWVNYAIRGLDNYIDRLEKTEILPNQDKNVSKYMQTTDYVSASYDKSNQNNLWNAKDIYIAGYPNQNNTATWMQNNPSERYSDSVSSYNSGLKNKDTFAFATGSIEEKVGVASNAIINDNYWNRVMASWYGFQYGINFSSLYYGASGSLAYNEFGQMVGIYNSVTASVDYGDLLRSGGIAPFLQSSDIQAANNTIYAYNLIDGSNKSIYKNQKNSFRENLKFLYPNGFSDGSKQTKLFNDYSGEK
;
A
#
# COMPACT_ATOMS: atom_id res chain seq x y z
N MET A 1 39.36 37.17 -38.20
CA MET A 1 40.48 38.11 -37.97
C MET A 1 39.99 39.32 -37.20
N LYS A 2 40.76 39.71 -36.17
CA LYS A 2 40.91 41.06 -35.54
C LYS A 2 39.63 41.85 -35.15
N LYS A 3 39.38 41.97 -33.83
CA LYS A 3 39.69 43.14 -32.96
C LYS A 3 38.50 44.12 -32.92
N LYS A 4 37.78 44.24 -31.80
CA LYS A 4 38.09 44.88 -30.50
C LYS A 4 37.68 46.37 -30.46
N PHE A 5 37.18 46.73 -29.28
CA PHE A 5 37.11 48.05 -28.61
C PHE A 5 35.80 48.85 -28.75
N PHE A 6 34.96 48.84 -27.68
CA PHE A 6 34.85 49.85 -26.58
C PHE A 6 35.13 51.33 -26.97
N PRO A 7 34.61 52.37 -26.24
CA PRO A 7 33.89 52.32 -24.96
C PRO A 7 32.85 53.44 -24.64
N PHE A 8 32.23 53.26 -23.46
CA PHE A 8 32.07 54.21 -22.34
C PHE A 8 31.07 55.39 -22.33
N ILE A 9 30.45 55.48 -21.14
CA ILE A 9 30.22 56.65 -20.26
C ILE A 9 29.06 57.57 -20.66
N LEU A 10 28.20 58.08 -19.77
CA LEU A 10 27.83 57.88 -18.35
C LEU A 10 26.80 59.02 -18.09
N ILE A 11 26.13 58.96 -16.94
CA ILE A 11 25.41 60.08 -16.29
C ILE A 11 24.09 60.49 -16.98
N GLY A 12 22.93 60.50 -16.33
CA GLY A 12 22.61 60.39 -14.91
C GLY A 12 21.53 61.39 -14.56
N GLY A 13 20.74 61.03 -13.53
CA GLY A 13 19.85 61.93 -12.79
C GLY A 13 18.58 62.36 -13.55
N GLY A 14 17.38 62.25 -13.02
CA GLY A 14 16.94 61.95 -11.67
C GLY A 14 15.58 62.64 -11.45
N LEU A 15 14.75 62.03 -10.60
CA LEU A 15 13.63 62.63 -9.85
C LEU A 15 12.44 63.14 -10.74
N SER A 16 11.16 63.06 -10.39
CA SER A 16 10.43 62.56 -9.22
C SER A 16 8.92 62.69 -9.54
N PHE A 17 8.12 61.76 -9.03
CA PHE A 17 6.75 61.91 -8.48
C PHE A 17 5.68 62.70 -9.26
N THR A 18 4.68 61.96 -9.77
CA THR A 18 3.21 62.05 -9.52
C THR A 18 2.50 62.55 -10.78
N SER A 19 1.38 62.06 -11.29
CA SER A 19 0.24 61.33 -10.72
C SER A 19 -0.65 60.79 -11.86
N LEU A 20 -1.40 59.72 -11.56
CA LEU A 20 -2.75 59.37 -12.07
C LEU A 20 -3.00 59.12 -13.58
N LEU A 21 -3.46 57.87 -13.81
CA LEU A 21 -4.51 57.43 -14.73
C LEU A 21 -4.36 57.69 -16.25
N SER A 22 -4.07 56.61 -16.97
CA SER A 22 -4.91 56.20 -18.11
C SER A 22 -4.59 54.76 -18.52
N ALA A 23 -5.63 53.95 -18.61
CA ALA A 23 -5.57 52.62 -19.19
C ALA A 23 -5.25 52.70 -20.70
N SER A 24 -4.28 51.90 -21.14
CA SER A 24 -4.20 51.44 -22.53
C SER A 24 -3.47 50.10 -22.59
N LYS A 25 -4.10 49.19 -23.34
CA LYS A 25 -3.73 47.79 -23.59
C LYS A 25 -2.34 47.67 -24.24
N CYS A 26 -1.54 46.70 -23.80
CA CYS A 26 -1.20 45.49 -24.56
C CYS A 26 -0.04 44.73 -23.91
N ILE A 27 -0.23 43.41 -23.76
CA ILE A 27 0.73 42.31 -23.97
C ILE A 27 2.11 42.46 -23.30
N ASP A 28 2.34 41.67 -22.24
CA ASP A 28 3.52 40.79 -22.18
C ASP A 28 3.48 39.79 -21.01
N SER A 29 3.76 38.53 -21.37
CA SER A 29 4.30 37.39 -20.59
C SER A 29 3.78 37.06 -19.17
N PRO A 30 3.35 35.81 -18.91
CA PRO A 30 3.14 35.35 -17.54
C PRO A 30 4.48 35.28 -16.81
N ASN A 31 4.52 35.90 -15.63
CA ASN A 31 5.58 35.73 -14.64
C ASN A 31 5.96 34.25 -14.53
N LYS A 32 7.13 33.89 -15.07
CA LYS A 32 7.89 32.75 -14.58
C LYS A 32 8.09 32.97 -13.08
N PRO A 33 7.81 32.00 -12.20
CA PRO A 33 8.35 32.06 -10.86
C PRO A 33 9.87 32.10 -11.03
N ILE A 34 10.48 33.19 -10.58
CA ILE A 34 11.92 33.24 -10.37
C ILE A 34 12.19 32.15 -9.33
N LYS A 35 12.66 30.98 -9.79
CA LYS A 35 13.45 30.10 -8.94
C LYS A 35 14.64 30.95 -8.51
N GLN A 36 14.57 31.57 -7.35
CA GLN A 36 15.79 31.86 -6.60
C GLN A 36 16.34 30.49 -6.24
N GLU A 37 17.16 29.92 -7.14
CA GLU A 37 18.08 28.87 -6.78
C GLU A 37 18.93 29.42 -5.66
N ASN A 38 18.66 28.94 -4.44
CA ASN A 38 19.37 29.35 -3.26
C ASN A 38 20.76 28.72 -3.34
N LYS A 39 21.70 29.41 -4.00
CA LYS A 39 23.06 28.94 -4.29
C LYS A 39 23.76 28.36 -3.05
N ALA A 40 23.45 28.90 -1.86
CA ALA A 40 23.92 28.40 -0.57
C ALA A 40 23.44 26.98 -0.22
N ASN A 41 22.22 26.59 -0.61
CA ASN A 41 21.72 25.23 -0.36
C ASN A 41 22.36 24.22 -1.30
N ASN A 42 22.64 24.58 -2.55
CA ASN A 42 23.32 23.70 -3.49
C ASN A 42 24.75 23.36 -3.00
N GLU A 43 25.48 24.35 -2.50
CA GLU A 43 26.82 24.14 -1.92
C GLU A 43 26.79 23.22 -0.68
N LEU A 44 25.75 23.31 0.15
CA LEU A 44 25.56 22.44 1.32
C LEU A 44 25.15 21.02 0.92
N ILE A 45 24.30 20.86 -0.09
CA ILE A 45 23.90 19.56 -0.64
C ILE A 45 25.13 18.86 -1.25
N ASP A 46 25.96 19.56 -2.01
CA ASP A 46 27.21 19.02 -2.55
C ASP A 46 28.17 18.57 -1.44
N LYS A 47 28.22 19.32 -0.34
CA LYS A 47 29.00 18.96 0.85
C LYS A 47 28.46 17.72 1.56
N VAL A 48 27.13 17.58 1.68
CA VAL A 48 26.49 16.35 2.21
C VAL A 48 26.83 15.16 1.33
N ASN A 49 26.68 15.28 0.02
CA ASN A 49 27.00 14.20 -0.94
C ASN A 49 28.49 13.80 -0.90
N SER A 50 29.39 14.78 -0.75
CA SER A 50 30.83 14.53 -0.64
C SER A 50 31.18 13.77 0.64
N LEU A 51 30.61 14.18 1.78
CA LEU A 51 30.82 13.50 3.07
C LEU A 51 30.21 12.09 3.06
N PHE A 52 29.08 11.91 2.40
CA PHE A 52 28.45 10.62 2.20
C PHE A 52 29.34 9.66 1.42
N GLN A 53 29.95 10.09 0.32
CA GLN A 53 30.89 9.27 -0.45
C GLN A 53 32.14 8.88 0.36
N LEU A 54 32.67 9.81 1.16
CA LEU A 54 33.80 9.54 2.05
C LEU A 54 33.46 8.53 3.15
N LEU A 55 32.24 8.62 3.70
CA LEU A 55 31.75 7.73 4.72
C LEU A 55 31.48 6.32 4.18
N ASP A 56 30.89 6.19 2.98
CA ASP A 56 30.69 4.91 2.31
C ASP A 56 32.03 4.23 1.99
N SER A 57 33.01 4.99 1.49
CA SER A 57 34.37 4.49 1.28
C SER A 57 35.05 4.05 2.59
N SER A 58 34.80 4.76 3.69
CA SER A 58 35.35 4.40 5.00
C SER A 58 34.67 3.14 5.57
N SER A 59 33.35 3.01 5.41
CA SER A 59 32.58 1.81 5.77
C SER A 59 33.10 0.56 5.08
N GLN A 60 33.40 0.64 3.78
CA GLN A 60 33.95 -0.47 2.99
C GLN A 60 35.35 -0.91 3.47
N LYS A 61 36.09 -0.04 4.15
CA LYS A 61 37.42 -0.35 4.72
C LYS A 61 37.34 -1.00 6.10
N ILE A 62 36.18 -0.96 6.76
CA ILE A 62 35.92 -1.65 8.03
C ILE A 62 35.58 -3.11 7.70
N ASN A 63 36.60 -3.96 7.56
CA ASN A 63 36.48 -5.35 7.10
C ASN A 63 36.75 -6.39 8.21
N TYR A 64 36.27 -6.14 9.43
CA TYR A 64 36.55 -6.98 10.60
C TYR A 64 35.28 -7.52 11.27
N GLU A 65 35.38 -8.69 11.90
CA GLU A 65 34.28 -9.38 12.61
C GLU A 65 34.16 -8.95 14.09
N SER A 66 34.89 -7.92 14.54
CA SER A 66 34.77 -7.46 15.93
C SER A 66 33.39 -6.85 16.19
N HIS A 67 32.90 -7.00 17.42
CA HIS A 67 31.59 -6.45 17.82
C HIS A 67 31.54 -4.91 17.65
N GLU A 68 32.66 -4.23 17.89
CA GLU A 68 32.82 -2.78 17.67
C GLU A 68 32.74 -2.41 16.18
N ALA A 69 33.41 -3.17 15.29
CA ALA A 69 33.34 -2.97 13.85
C ALA A 69 31.94 -3.20 13.28
N LEU A 70 31.25 -4.25 13.74
CA LEU A 70 29.89 -4.58 13.31
C LEU A 70 28.88 -3.49 13.73
N ASN A 71 28.98 -2.98 14.97
CA ASN A 71 28.12 -1.90 15.45
C ASN A 71 28.38 -0.60 14.69
N LEU A 72 29.65 -0.23 14.47
CA LEU A 72 29.99 0.97 13.72
C LEU A 72 29.54 0.89 12.25
N ARG A 73 29.72 -0.27 11.61
CA ARG A 73 29.24 -0.52 10.24
C ARG A 73 27.71 -0.50 10.15
N SER A 74 27.01 -1.07 11.14
CA SER A 74 25.54 -1.01 11.20
C SER A 74 25.06 0.44 11.32
N LYS A 75 25.66 1.23 12.21
CA LYS A 75 25.39 2.67 12.39
C LYS A 75 25.65 3.46 11.11
N ILE A 76 26.77 3.22 10.42
CA ILE A 76 27.08 3.87 9.13
C ILE A 76 26.06 3.47 8.04
N ASN A 77 25.70 2.19 7.95
CA ASN A 77 24.76 1.70 6.95
C ASN A 77 23.35 2.26 7.16
N GLU A 78 22.88 2.43 8.40
CA GLU A 78 21.60 3.06 8.71
C GLU A 78 21.57 4.51 8.20
N TYR A 79 22.63 5.28 8.49
CA TYR A 79 22.77 6.65 7.98
C TYR A 79 22.82 6.72 6.45
N ILE A 80 23.50 5.75 5.82
CA ILE A 80 23.60 5.69 4.36
C ILE A 80 22.23 5.40 3.72
N GLN A 81 21.46 4.45 4.27
CA GLN A 81 20.14 4.11 3.75
C GLN A 81 19.15 5.27 3.92
N ASN A 82 19.18 5.93 5.07
CA ASN A 82 18.34 7.10 5.32
C ASN A 82 18.62 8.22 4.31
N LEU A 83 19.88 8.49 3.97
CA LEU A 83 20.25 9.51 2.97
C LEU A 83 19.84 9.13 1.55
N LYS A 84 19.98 7.86 1.14
CA LYS A 84 19.56 7.40 -0.20
C LYS A 84 18.05 7.50 -0.41
N SER A 85 17.28 7.37 0.67
CA SER A 85 15.81 7.43 0.62
C SER A 85 15.23 8.85 0.60
N PHE A 86 16.07 9.89 0.69
CA PHE A 86 15.62 11.25 1.00
C PHE A 86 16.08 12.28 -0.06
N ASP A 87 15.16 13.15 -0.49
CA ASP A 87 15.50 14.28 -1.37
C ASP A 87 16.13 15.42 -0.55
N LEU A 88 17.42 15.70 -0.75
CA LEU A 88 18.11 16.75 0.00
C LEU A 88 17.62 18.17 -0.38
N ASN A 89 16.94 18.32 -1.52
CA ASN A 89 16.46 19.62 -2.00
C ASN A 89 15.30 20.19 -1.16
N ILE A 90 14.67 19.37 -0.31
CA ILE A 90 13.57 19.79 0.56
C ILE A 90 14.03 20.23 1.97
N LEU A 91 15.32 20.17 2.27
CA LEU A 91 15.87 20.54 3.58
C LEU A 91 16.18 22.03 3.71
N SER A 92 15.97 22.57 4.91
CA SER A 92 16.45 23.91 5.27
C SER A 92 17.98 23.93 5.45
N THR A 93 18.58 25.11 5.36
CA THR A 93 20.02 25.33 5.59
C THR A 93 20.48 24.78 6.95
N ASP A 94 19.69 24.97 8.01
CA ASP A 94 20.01 24.47 9.36
C ASP A 94 19.97 22.95 9.42
N GLN A 95 19.01 22.32 8.72
CA GLN A 95 18.91 20.87 8.62
C GLN A 95 20.12 20.30 7.87
N LEU A 96 20.51 20.91 6.75
CA LEU A 96 21.69 20.50 5.98
C LEU A 96 22.97 20.63 6.81
N ASN A 97 23.13 21.70 7.59
CA ASN A 97 24.28 21.87 8.48
C ASN A 97 24.32 20.82 9.61
N ASN A 98 23.16 20.45 10.17
CA ASN A 98 23.09 19.38 11.16
C ASN A 98 23.47 18.02 10.57
N TYR A 99 23.07 17.73 9.33
CA TYR A 99 23.51 16.55 8.59
C TYR A 99 25.01 16.55 8.36
N ILE A 100 25.58 17.67 7.91
CA ILE A 100 27.02 17.83 7.70
C ILE A 100 27.80 17.54 9.00
N ASN A 101 27.39 18.13 10.13
CA ASN A 101 28.06 17.92 11.40
C ASN A 101 27.98 16.45 11.86
N SER A 102 26.84 15.79 11.64
CA SER A 102 26.64 14.39 11.98
C SER A 102 27.52 13.46 11.13
N LEU A 103 27.57 13.71 9.82
CA LEU A 103 28.41 12.96 8.90
C LEU A 103 29.90 13.15 9.21
N GLN A 104 30.31 14.38 9.56
CA GLN A 104 31.69 14.66 10.00
C GLN A 104 32.05 13.94 11.29
N SER A 105 31.15 13.92 12.28
CA SER A 105 31.36 13.18 13.54
C SER A 105 31.49 11.67 13.28
N LEU A 106 30.63 11.10 12.44
CA LEU A 106 30.65 9.68 12.13
C LEU A 106 31.88 9.29 11.30
N LEU A 107 32.30 10.17 10.39
CA LEU A 107 33.53 10.00 9.62
C LEU A 107 34.77 10.08 10.52
N ALA A 108 34.77 10.95 11.54
CA ALA A 108 35.84 11.02 12.53
C ALA A 108 35.89 9.75 13.39
N GLU A 109 34.74 9.22 13.82
CA GLU A 109 34.63 7.94 14.54
C GLU A 109 35.17 6.78 13.69
N ALA A 110 34.76 6.70 12.42
CA ALA A 110 35.26 5.70 11.46
C ALA A 110 36.78 5.79 11.24
N ASN A 111 37.32 7.00 11.08
CA ASN A 111 38.75 7.19 10.89
C ASN A 111 39.55 6.89 12.17
N SER A 112 39.01 7.23 13.35
CA SER A 112 39.63 6.89 14.63
C SER A 112 39.73 5.38 14.82
N PHE A 113 38.66 4.65 14.48
CA PHE A 113 38.64 3.18 14.50
C PHE A 113 39.72 2.60 13.56
N LEU A 114 39.74 3.04 12.30
CA LEU A 114 40.71 2.58 11.30
C LEU A 114 42.18 2.90 11.68
N ASN A 115 42.42 3.98 12.43
CA ASN A 115 43.75 4.36 12.89
C ASN A 115 44.18 3.60 14.15
N LYS A 116 43.26 3.31 15.07
CA LYS A 116 43.52 2.48 16.25
C LYS A 116 43.95 1.06 15.83
N ASP A 117 43.25 0.49 14.84
CA ASP A 117 43.55 -0.85 14.31
C ASP A 117 44.88 -0.92 13.54
N LYS A 118 45.35 0.19 12.96
CA LYS A 118 46.68 0.24 12.34
C LYS A 118 47.80 0.17 13.38
N ASN A 119 47.62 0.79 14.54
CA ASN A 119 48.63 0.79 15.60
C ASN A 119 48.65 -0.52 16.40
N GLU A 120 47.50 -1.16 16.65
CA GLU A 120 47.45 -2.47 17.34
C GLU A 120 48.06 -3.62 16.50
N ASN A 121 48.10 -3.48 15.16
CA ASN A 121 48.78 -4.42 14.28
C ASN A 121 50.30 -4.18 14.15
N LEU A 122 50.80 -3.00 14.54
CA LEU A 122 52.23 -2.71 14.61
C LEU A 122 52.86 -3.29 15.90
N ASP A 123 52.15 -3.27 17.02
CA ASP A 123 52.63 -3.82 18.31
C ASP A 123 52.66 -5.37 18.36
N LYS A 124 51.96 -6.04 17.44
CA LYS A 124 51.98 -7.52 17.33
C LYS A 124 53.14 -8.09 16.49
N LEU A 125 53.98 -7.24 15.89
CA LEU A 125 55.16 -7.71 15.15
C LEU A 125 56.45 -7.78 15.99
N ASP A 126 56.50 -7.18 17.18
CA ASP A 126 57.72 -7.07 18.00
C ASP A 126 57.75 -7.99 19.24
N SER A 127 56.80 -8.92 19.39
CA SER A 127 56.80 -9.90 20.48
C SER A 127 56.82 -11.34 19.97
N LYS A 128 57.94 -11.72 19.35
CA LYS A 128 58.37 -13.12 19.26
C LYS A 128 59.80 -13.22 19.77
N GLU A 129 59.95 -13.50 21.07
CA GLU A 129 61.00 -14.40 21.54
C GLU A 129 60.63 -15.03 22.89
N ASP A 130 60.54 -16.35 22.82
CA ASP A 130 60.87 -17.39 23.78
C ASP A 130 60.11 -17.66 25.09
N THR A 131 59.74 -18.95 25.12
CA THR A 131 59.74 -19.95 26.20
C THR A 131 58.50 -20.22 27.06
N VAL A 132 58.04 -21.46 26.88
CA VAL A 132 57.07 -22.26 27.62
C VAL A 132 57.66 -22.69 28.97
N VAL A 133 56.89 -22.60 30.06
CA VAL A 133 56.80 -23.65 31.11
C VAL A 133 55.40 -23.64 31.73
N ILE A 134 54.86 -24.84 31.92
CA ILE A 134 53.57 -25.22 32.52
C ILE A 134 53.72 -25.32 34.04
N ASP A 135 52.73 -24.92 34.84
CA ASP A 135 52.36 -25.70 36.03
C ASP A 135 50.88 -25.55 36.44
N THR A 136 50.44 -26.55 37.20
CA THR A 136 49.09 -27.06 37.43
C THR A 136 48.45 -26.59 38.74
N MET A 137 47.11 -26.55 38.72
CA MET A 137 46.11 -26.74 39.80
C MET A 137 46.28 -26.07 41.19
N SER A 138 45.22 -25.39 41.67
CA SER A 138 44.39 -25.86 42.81
C SER A 138 43.19 -24.92 43.05
N LEU A 139 42.03 -25.52 43.36
CA LEU A 139 40.86 -24.87 43.95
C LEU A 139 41.03 -24.84 45.47
N ASP A 140 40.80 -23.69 46.12
CA ASP A 140 39.85 -23.53 47.24
C ASP A 140 39.75 -22.06 47.75
N PRO A 141 38.75 -21.71 48.59
CA PRO A 141 37.97 -20.46 48.48
C PRO A 141 38.23 -19.43 49.62
N MET A 142 37.48 -18.32 49.54
CA MET A 142 37.40 -17.16 50.46
C MET A 142 38.58 -16.19 50.30
N ASP A 143 38.42 -14.86 50.21
CA ASP A 143 37.44 -13.98 50.83
C ASP A 143 37.22 -12.70 50.00
N LYS A 144 36.08 -12.04 50.27
CA LYS A 144 35.72 -10.73 49.72
C LYS A 144 36.77 -9.68 50.08
N LEU A 145 37.33 -9.03 49.06
CA LEU A 145 37.89 -7.69 49.16
C LEU A 145 37.01 -6.73 48.34
N PRO A 146 36.65 -5.56 48.88
CA PRO A 146 35.85 -4.57 48.17
C PRO A 146 36.75 -3.81 47.21
N MET A 147 36.48 -3.92 45.92
CA MET A 147 37.02 -2.99 44.93
C MET A 147 35.86 -2.19 44.36
N GLU A 148 35.67 -1.00 44.90
CA GLU A 148 35.18 0.14 44.13
C GLU A 148 36.12 0.31 42.94
N THR A 149 35.66 -0.13 41.76
CA THR A 149 36.10 0.49 40.52
C THR A 149 34.97 1.37 40.06
N GLU A 150 35.17 2.69 40.24
CA GLU A 150 34.48 3.68 39.42
C GLU A 150 34.77 3.31 37.96
N VAL A 151 33.84 2.62 37.33
CA VAL A 151 33.76 2.58 35.88
C VAL A 151 33.61 4.05 35.47
N PRO A 152 34.51 4.61 34.63
CA PRO A 152 34.33 5.96 34.15
C PRO A 152 32.94 6.03 33.55
N ALA A 153 32.08 6.89 34.12
CA ALA A 153 30.77 7.12 33.57
C ALA A 153 30.97 7.43 32.09
N ILE A 154 30.45 6.56 31.22
CA ILE A 154 30.36 6.83 29.78
C ILE A 154 29.77 8.24 29.69
N PRO A 155 30.45 9.20 29.06
CA PRO A 155 29.95 10.56 28.98
C PRO A 155 28.53 10.48 28.47
N ALA A 156 27.59 10.97 29.28
CA ALA A 156 26.19 11.00 28.92
C ALA A 156 26.11 11.59 27.51
N LEU A 157 25.47 10.85 26.61
CA LEU A 157 25.20 11.30 25.25
C LEU A 157 24.74 12.76 25.34
N PRO A 158 25.35 13.70 24.60
CA PRO A 158 24.77 15.03 24.49
C PRO A 158 23.31 14.81 24.10
N ASN A 159 22.38 15.35 24.89
CA ASN A 159 20.95 15.25 24.66
C ASN A 159 20.68 15.58 23.20
N PHE A 160 20.54 14.54 22.39
CA PHE A 160 20.31 14.69 20.97
C PHE A 160 18.92 15.33 20.83
N PRO A 161 18.75 16.26 19.89
CA PRO A 161 17.42 16.64 19.42
C PRO A 161 16.88 15.51 18.52
N PHE A 162 16.75 14.28 19.04
CA PHE A 162 15.84 13.29 18.45
C PHE A 162 14.38 13.60 18.81
N GLY A 163 14.17 14.59 19.69
CA GLY A 163 12.91 15.32 19.74
C GLY A 163 12.69 16.09 18.44
N LEU A 164 11.84 15.54 17.57
CA LEU A 164 11.09 16.24 16.54
C LEU A 164 11.90 16.63 15.28
N PHE A 165 12.12 15.66 14.38
CA PHE A 165 11.63 15.96 13.03
C PHE A 165 10.16 16.28 13.22
N ASN A 166 9.75 17.53 13.04
CA ASN A 166 8.38 17.95 13.30
C ASN A 166 7.43 17.37 12.22
N ASN A 167 7.27 16.04 12.22
CA ASN A 167 6.31 15.28 11.45
C ASN A 167 4.89 15.57 11.92
N ALA A 168 4.69 16.31 13.01
CA ALA A 168 3.36 16.70 13.50
C ALA A 168 2.52 17.36 12.42
N ASN A 169 3.13 18.13 11.50
CA ASN A 169 2.41 18.76 10.40
C ASN A 169 1.86 17.74 9.37
N LYS A 170 2.43 16.54 9.27
CA LYS A 170 1.89 15.45 8.43
C LYS A 170 0.67 14.77 9.07
N HIS A 171 0.52 14.90 10.39
CA HIS A 171 -0.59 14.38 11.19
C HIS A 171 -1.55 15.49 11.64
N LYS A 172 -1.71 16.53 10.82
CA LYS A 172 -2.65 17.61 11.05
C LYS A 172 -3.45 17.87 9.79
N TYR A 173 -4.73 18.13 9.99
CA TYR A 173 -5.58 18.61 8.93
C TYR A 173 -5.25 20.06 8.56
N PRO A 174 -5.46 20.47 7.30
CA PRO A 174 -5.52 21.88 6.95
C PRO A 174 -6.74 22.56 7.59
N GLU A 175 -6.70 23.89 7.75
CA GLU A 175 -7.76 24.66 8.43
C GLU A 175 -9.15 24.44 7.84
N HIS A 176 -9.23 24.29 6.50
CA HIS A 176 -10.48 24.07 5.78
C HIS A 176 -11.12 22.70 6.04
N ALA A 177 -10.45 21.77 6.72
CA ALA A 177 -11.02 20.45 7.02
C ALA A 177 -12.23 20.52 7.97
N SER A 178 -12.34 21.61 8.74
CA SER A 178 -13.44 21.84 9.69
C SER A 178 -14.84 21.87 9.06
N LYS A 179 -14.95 22.05 7.75
CA LYS A 179 -16.24 21.99 7.02
C LYS A 179 -16.75 20.57 6.77
N PHE A 180 -15.89 19.56 6.87
CA PHE A 180 -16.27 18.18 6.62
C PHE A 180 -16.73 17.52 7.92
N LYS A 181 -17.80 16.74 7.84
CA LYS A 181 -18.38 16.07 9.01
C LYS A 181 -18.01 14.60 9.04
N ALA A 182 -17.30 14.19 10.08
CA ALA A 182 -17.00 12.78 10.32
C ALA A 182 -18.28 11.98 10.67
N VAL A 183 -18.27 10.72 10.29
CA VAL A 183 -19.31 9.73 10.57
C VAL A 183 -18.93 8.97 11.84
N ASP A 184 -19.93 8.60 12.64
CA ASP A 184 -19.70 7.78 13.83
C ASP A 184 -19.06 6.43 13.46
N SER A 185 -17.98 6.08 14.16
CA SER A 185 -17.20 4.86 13.89
C SER A 185 -18.03 3.58 13.96
N LYS A 186 -19.04 3.50 14.84
CA LYS A 186 -19.88 2.30 14.99
C LYS A 186 -20.77 2.12 13.78
N ILE A 187 -21.23 3.21 13.17
CA ILE A 187 -21.97 3.18 11.90
C ILE A 187 -21.06 2.62 10.80
N LEU A 188 -19.83 3.12 10.70
CA LEU A 188 -18.87 2.67 9.68
C LEU A 188 -18.52 1.19 9.84
N TYR A 189 -18.20 0.72 11.05
CA TYR A 189 -17.88 -0.69 11.28
C TYR A 189 -19.09 -1.60 11.12
N LYS A 190 -20.29 -1.16 11.50
CA LYS A 190 -21.51 -1.93 11.22
C LYS A 190 -21.72 -2.08 9.72
N GLU A 191 -21.57 -1.00 8.96
CA GLU A 191 -21.71 -1.04 7.51
C GLU A 191 -20.66 -1.94 6.86
N LEU A 192 -19.39 -1.84 7.30
CA LEU A 192 -18.32 -2.75 6.87
C LEU A 192 -18.67 -4.21 7.19
N TYR A 193 -19.15 -4.51 8.40
CA TYR A 193 -19.56 -5.85 8.77
C TYR A 193 -20.69 -6.34 7.88
N ASP A 194 -21.76 -5.56 7.70
CA ASP A 194 -22.93 -5.92 6.91
C ASP A 194 -22.53 -6.32 5.47
N ARG A 195 -21.66 -5.52 4.81
CA ARG A 195 -21.25 -5.72 3.40
C ARG A 195 -20.11 -6.70 3.16
N THR A 196 -19.47 -7.21 4.21
CA THR A 196 -18.23 -8.00 4.10
C THR A 196 -18.43 -9.47 4.46
N PHE A 197 -17.73 -10.33 3.72
CA PHE A 197 -17.72 -11.78 3.83
C PHE A 197 -16.28 -12.29 3.96
N SER A 198 -16.08 -13.36 4.74
CA SER A 198 -14.91 -14.21 4.57
C SER A 198 -15.04 -14.96 3.25
N LEU A 199 -13.99 -14.95 2.45
CA LEU A 199 -13.97 -15.59 1.14
C LEU A 199 -13.13 -16.87 1.19
N LYS A 200 -13.63 -17.90 0.51
CA LYS A 200 -12.87 -19.04 -0.02
C LYS A 200 -13.43 -19.43 -1.38
N TYR A 201 -12.65 -20.12 -2.21
CA TYR A 201 -13.12 -20.67 -3.49
C TYR A 201 -12.43 -21.98 -3.83
N LEU A 202 -12.98 -22.70 -4.80
CA LEU A 202 -12.43 -23.96 -5.30
C LEU A 202 -12.09 -23.81 -6.78
N THR A 203 -10.87 -24.21 -7.11
CA THR A 203 -10.35 -24.28 -8.45
C THR A 203 -10.16 -25.73 -8.83
N LYS A 204 -10.72 -26.10 -9.97
CA LYS A 204 -10.52 -27.39 -10.61
C LYS A 204 -9.31 -27.29 -11.52
N LEU A 205 -8.29 -28.09 -11.23
CA LEU A 205 -7.08 -28.17 -12.01
C LEU A 205 -7.35 -28.91 -13.32
N SER A 206 -6.55 -28.65 -14.35
CA SER A 206 -6.73 -29.28 -15.68
C SER A 206 -6.61 -30.81 -15.66
N ASN A 207 -5.90 -31.38 -14.68
CA ASN A 207 -5.80 -32.82 -14.46
C ASN A 207 -7.04 -33.43 -13.76
N GLY A 208 -8.00 -32.60 -13.35
CA GLY A 208 -9.22 -32.99 -12.64
C GLY A 208 -9.17 -32.84 -11.13
N ASP A 209 -7.99 -32.60 -10.55
CA ASP A 209 -7.81 -32.40 -9.11
C ASP A 209 -8.47 -31.09 -8.64
N LEU A 210 -8.67 -30.99 -7.34
CA LEU A 210 -9.27 -29.83 -6.70
C LEU A 210 -8.22 -29.12 -5.84
N LEU A 211 -8.24 -27.79 -5.92
CA LEU A 211 -7.45 -26.92 -5.06
C LEU A 211 -8.36 -25.86 -4.47
N SER A 212 -8.47 -25.83 -3.14
CA SER A 212 -9.06 -24.71 -2.43
C SER A 212 -7.95 -23.78 -1.99
N ASP A 213 -7.99 -22.57 -2.51
CA ASP A 213 -7.08 -21.48 -2.20
C ASP A 213 -7.91 -20.20 -2.00
N GLY A 214 -7.31 -19.16 -1.43
CA GLY A 214 -7.96 -17.87 -1.28
C GLY A 214 -8.65 -17.68 0.06
N THR A 215 -7.91 -17.85 1.15
CA THR A 215 -8.33 -17.28 2.44
C THR A 215 -8.22 -15.77 2.35
N GLY A 216 -9.37 -15.09 2.38
CA GLY A 216 -9.39 -13.64 2.31
C GLY A 216 -10.71 -13.04 2.76
N THR A 217 -10.84 -11.77 2.46
CA THR A 217 -12.03 -10.97 2.71
C THR A 217 -12.55 -10.43 1.39
N ALA A 218 -13.87 -10.50 1.17
CA ALA A 218 -14.54 -9.90 0.03
C ALA A 218 -15.74 -9.08 0.50
N TRP A 219 -16.15 -8.09 -0.28
CA TRP A 219 -17.24 -7.20 0.12
C TRP A 219 -18.09 -6.80 -1.09
N LEU A 220 -19.37 -6.51 -0.84
CA LEU A 220 -20.29 -6.08 -1.88
C LEU A 220 -19.90 -4.68 -2.39
N LEU A 221 -19.38 -4.62 -3.62
CA LEU A 221 -19.06 -3.37 -4.32
C LEU A 221 -20.29 -2.80 -5.00
N ASP A 222 -21.02 -3.65 -5.70
CA ASP A 222 -22.17 -3.28 -6.52
C ASP A 222 -23.13 -4.46 -6.59
N TYR A 223 -24.37 -4.20 -7.02
CA TYR A 223 -25.30 -5.27 -7.36
C TYR A 223 -26.25 -4.85 -8.47
N HIS A 224 -26.81 -5.85 -9.14
CA HIS A 224 -27.96 -5.70 -10.02
C HIS A 224 -29.14 -6.50 -9.42
N LYS A 225 -30.30 -5.85 -9.30
CA LYS A 225 -31.56 -6.53 -8.96
C LYS A 225 -32.32 -6.82 -10.26
N TYR A 226 -32.63 -8.08 -10.49
CA TYR A 226 -33.32 -8.50 -11.70
C TYR A 226 -34.76 -7.97 -11.73
N THR A 227 -35.15 -7.33 -12.82
CA THR A 227 -36.50 -6.73 -12.98
C THR A 227 -37.60 -7.77 -13.17
N ASN A 228 -37.24 -8.96 -13.64
CA ASN A 228 -38.15 -10.08 -13.83
C ASN A 228 -38.29 -10.98 -12.58
N SER A 229 -37.65 -10.64 -11.46
CA SER A 229 -37.70 -11.44 -10.22
C SER A 229 -37.30 -10.63 -8.98
N ASP A 230 -38.20 -10.49 -8.01
CA ASP A 230 -37.93 -9.70 -6.80
C ASP A 230 -36.84 -10.26 -5.88
N ASN A 231 -36.58 -11.56 -5.96
CA ASN A 231 -35.66 -12.28 -5.08
C ASN A 231 -34.32 -12.64 -5.73
N LYS A 232 -34.05 -12.14 -6.94
CA LYS A 232 -32.82 -12.47 -7.68
C LYS A 232 -31.91 -11.26 -7.80
N TYR A 233 -30.64 -11.51 -7.55
CA TYR A 233 -29.59 -10.49 -7.57
C TYR A 233 -28.36 -11.03 -8.25
N LYS A 234 -27.65 -10.17 -8.97
CA LYS A 234 -26.23 -10.39 -9.29
C LYS A 234 -25.41 -9.53 -8.36
N LEU A 235 -24.56 -10.16 -7.55
CA LEU A 235 -23.68 -9.47 -6.61
C LEU A 235 -22.29 -9.33 -7.21
N PHE A 236 -21.71 -8.13 -7.16
CA PHE A 236 -20.33 -7.86 -7.57
C PHE A 236 -19.48 -7.65 -6.32
N LEU A 237 -18.57 -8.58 -6.04
CA LEU A 237 -17.79 -8.66 -4.83
C LEU A 237 -16.35 -8.22 -5.10
N GLY A 238 -15.90 -7.17 -4.41
CA GLY A 238 -14.52 -6.67 -4.46
C GLY A 238 -13.62 -7.41 -3.47
N THR A 239 -12.38 -7.69 -3.89
CA THR A 239 -11.33 -8.29 -3.06
C THR A 239 -9.94 -7.99 -3.66
N ASN A 240 -8.86 -8.51 -3.08
CA ASN A 240 -7.51 -8.39 -3.65
C ASN A 240 -7.30 -9.38 -4.82
N LEU A 241 -6.40 -9.03 -5.72
CA LEU A 241 -5.96 -9.94 -6.79
C LEU A 241 -5.23 -11.16 -6.21
N HIS A 242 -4.37 -10.96 -5.21
CA HIS A 242 -3.64 -12.09 -4.61
C HIS A 242 -4.55 -13.04 -3.83
N VAL A 243 -5.67 -12.54 -3.29
CA VAL A 243 -6.69 -13.42 -2.69
C VAL A 243 -7.30 -14.31 -3.77
N LEU A 244 -7.41 -13.79 -5.01
CA LEU A 244 -7.91 -14.48 -6.19
C LEU A 244 -6.80 -15.11 -7.06
N ALA A 245 -5.63 -15.42 -6.49
CA ALA A 245 -4.46 -15.90 -7.22
C ALA A 245 -4.71 -17.18 -8.04
N ARG A 246 -5.69 -18.00 -7.65
CA ARG A 246 -6.13 -19.22 -8.37
C ARG A 246 -7.53 -19.10 -8.96
N PHE A 247 -8.11 -17.90 -8.95
CA PHE A 247 -9.44 -17.60 -9.49
C PHE A 247 -9.34 -17.29 -10.99
N SER A 248 -9.03 -18.31 -11.79
CA SER A 248 -8.79 -18.15 -13.23
C SER A 248 -9.85 -18.83 -14.08
N ASN A 249 -9.82 -18.48 -15.37
CA ASN A 249 -10.60 -19.08 -16.46
C ASN A 249 -12.11 -19.24 -16.24
N SER A 250 -12.73 -18.32 -15.50
CA SER A 250 -14.19 -18.29 -15.29
C SER A 250 -14.99 -17.67 -16.46
N LEU A 251 -14.29 -17.08 -17.43
CA LEU A 251 -14.89 -16.47 -18.62
C LEU A 251 -14.80 -17.40 -19.84
N GLU A 252 -15.42 -17.02 -20.96
CA GLU A 252 -15.15 -17.67 -22.26
C GLU A 252 -13.74 -17.28 -22.73
N LYS A 253 -13.02 -18.20 -23.40
CA LYS A 253 -11.63 -18.01 -23.84
C LYS A 253 -11.38 -16.67 -24.56
N GLU A 254 -12.24 -16.31 -25.51
CA GLU A 254 -12.10 -15.05 -26.27
C GLU A 254 -12.15 -13.81 -25.35
N LYS A 255 -13.00 -13.83 -24.32
CA LYS A 255 -13.12 -12.73 -23.34
C LYS A 255 -11.91 -12.70 -22.40
N GLN A 256 -11.41 -13.85 -21.97
CA GLN A 256 -10.20 -13.95 -21.15
C GLN A 256 -8.99 -13.38 -21.88
N GLU A 257 -8.81 -13.73 -23.16
CA GLU A 257 -7.70 -13.27 -23.98
C GLU A 257 -7.76 -11.74 -24.18
N LYS A 258 -8.94 -11.21 -24.51
CA LYS A 258 -9.15 -9.76 -24.69
C LYS A 258 -8.89 -8.94 -23.42
N LEU A 259 -9.29 -9.47 -22.25
CA LEU A 259 -9.08 -8.82 -20.96
C LEU A 259 -7.73 -9.15 -20.32
N ASN A 260 -6.94 -10.06 -20.91
CA ASN A 260 -5.70 -10.60 -20.36
C ASN A 260 -5.88 -11.34 -19.00
N TYR A 261 -7.02 -12.01 -18.82
CA TYR A 261 -7.40 -12.78 -17.60
C TYR A 261 -7.30 -14.30 -17.77
N TYR A 262 -6.55 -14.77 -18.77
CA TYR A 262 -6.32 -16.21 -18.97
C TYR A 262 -5.30 -16.74 -17.95
N ASP A 263 -5.36 -18.05 -17.76
CA ASP A 263 -4.36 -18.87 -17.07
C ASP A 263 -3.90 -19.99 -18.03
N PRO A 264 -2.58 -20.11 -18.30
CA PRO A 264 -2.04 -21.02 -19.31
C PRO A 264 -2.23 -22.51 -18.97
N THR A 265 -2.53 -22.85 -17.72
CA THR A 265 -2.75 -24.24 -17.28
C THR A 265 -4.15 -24.74 -17.57
N ASN A 266 -5.09 -23.85 -17.90
CA ASN A 266 -6.53 -24.13 -17.99
C ASN A 266 -7.19 -24.48 -16.64
N ASP A 267 -6.55 -24.19 -15.51
CA ASP A 267 -7.18 -24.24 -14.19
C ASP A 267 -8.42 -23.34 -14.18
N LYS A 268 -9.53 -23.81 -13.58
CA LYS A 268 -10.81 -23.10 -13.62
C LYS A 268 -11.44 -23.03 -12.24
N VAL A 269 -11.81 -21.82 -11.80
CA VAL A 269 -12.65 -21.67 -10.60
C VAL A 269 -14.06 -22.21 -10.87
N VAL A 270 -14.55 -23.04 -9.94
CA VAL A 270 -15.85 -23.74 -10.07
C VAL A 270 -16.78 -23.51 -8.89
N ALA A 271 -16.26 -23.08 -7.74
CA ALA A 271 -17.09 -22.83 -6.56
C ALA A 271 -16.58 -21.67 -5.73
N VAL A 272 -17.49 -21.05 -4.98
CA VAL A 272 -17.19 -20.02 -3.99
C VAL A 272 -17.88 -20.36 -2.68
N ALA A 273 -17.28 -19.95 -1.57
CA ALA A 273 -17.87 -20.01 -0.25
C ALA A 273 -17.83 -18.61 0.39
N LEU A 274 -19.01 -18.10 0.77
CA LEU A 274 -19.17 -16.83 1.45
C LEU A 274 -19.44 -17.08 2.92
N GLY A 275 -18.54 -16.58 3.77
CA GLY A 275 -18.57 -16.78 5.20
C GLY A 275 -18.86 -15.54 6.01
N LYS A 276 -19.47 -15.72 7.19
CA LYS A 276 -19.70 -14.64 8.14
C LYS A 276 -19.60 -15.14 9.58
N SER A 277 -18.95 -14.35 10.44
CA SER A 277 -18.97 -14.56 11.89
C SER A 277 -20.33 -14.18 12.44
N SER A 278 -20.89 -14.98 13.34
CA SER A 278 -22.11 -14.64 14.06
C SER A 278 -21.81 -13.84 15.35
N ASN A 279 -22.86 -13.27 15.95
CA ASN A 279 -22.82 -12.53 17.23
C ASN A 279 -22.00 -11.23 17.23
N VAL A 280 -21.69 -10.66 16.07
CA VAL A 280 -21.06 -9.34 15.96
C VAL A 280 -22.12 -8.26 16.14
N THR A 281 -22.37 -7.88 17.40
CA THR A 281 -23.38 -6.88 17.77
C THR A 281 -22.79 -5.61 18.38
N ASN A 282 -21.53 -5.66 18.81
CA ASN A 282 -20.80 -4.53 19.35
C ASN A 282 -19.65 -4.11 18.43
N PHE A 283 -19.67 -2.85 18.01
CA PHE A 283 -18.67 -2.21 17.15
C PHE A 283 -17.82 -1.17 17.88
N ASP A 284 -17.88 -1.15 19.21
CA ASP A 284 -17.00 -0.35 20.05
C ASP A 284 -15.53 -0.71 19.84
N GLN A 285 -14.65 0.24 20.14
CA GLN A 285 -13.21 0.03 20.15
C GLN A 285 -12.87 -1.10 21.15
N LYS A 286 -11.98 -1.99 20.73
CA LYS A 286 -11.46 -3.08 21.56
C LYS A 286 -9.99 -2.83 21.89
N PRO A 287 -9.49 -3.30 23.05
CA PRO A 287 -8.07 -3.25 23.34
C PRO A 287 -7.22 -3.96 22.27
N ASN A 288 -5.98 -3.54 22.10
CA ASN A 288 -5.03 -4.22 21.24
C ASN A 288 -4.82 -5.67 21.72
N LYS A 289 -4.56 -6.60 20.80
CA LYS A 289 -4.39 -8.03 21.09
C LYS A 289 -5.60 -8.67 21.78
N THR A 290 -6.79 -8.05 21.68
CA THR A 290 -8.03 -8.72 22.06
C THR A 290 -8.25 -9.90 21.11
N GLY A 291 -8.20 -11.12 21.63
CA GLY A 291 -8.52 -12.33 20.86
C GLY A 291 -9.97 -12.33 20.37
N SER A 292 -10.37 -13.40 19.68
CA SER A 292 -11.74 -13.60 19.16
C SER A 292 -12.84 -13.73 20.22
N ASN A 293 -12.57 -13.39 21.49
CA ASN A 293 -13.49 -13.53 22.61
C ASN A 293 -14.82 -12.80 22.33
N GLY A 294 -15.90 -13.59 22.21
CA GLY A 294 -17.26 -13.11 21.95
C GLY A 294 -17.70 -13.10 20.48
N THR A 295 -16.79 -13.32 19.52
CA THR A 295 -17.12 -13.47 18.10
C THR A 295 -16.91 -14.91 17.66
N SER A 296 -17.94 -15.52 17.06
CA SER A 296 -17.82 -16.89 16.57
C SER A 296 -16.99 -16.93 15.28
N PRO A 297 -16.28 -18.04 15.01
CA PRO A 297 -15.70 -18.31 13.70
C PRO A 297 -16.70 -18.11 12.56
N ALA A 298 -16.20 -17.76 11.38
CA ALA A 298 -17.03 -17.67 10.20
C ALA A 298 -17.66 -19.04 9.87
N SER A 299 -18.97 -19.04 9.67
CA SER A 299 -19.69 -20.14 9.01
C SER A 299 -19.87 -19.79 7.54
N TYR A 300 -19.90 -20.78 6.66
CA TYR A 300 -19.85 -20.57 5.20
C TYR A 300 -21.06 -21.15 4.48
N PHE A 301 -21.50 -20.47 3.42
CA PHE A 301 -22.42 -20.99 2.41
C PHE A 301 -21.70 -21.14 1.07
N THR A 302 -21.87 -22.27 0.39
CA THR A 302 -21.21 -22.56 -0.89
C THR A 302 -22.17 -23.16 -1.92
N ASN A 303 -21.87 -22.97 -3.20
CA ASN A 303 -22.58 -23.57 -4.33
C ASN A 303 -22.18 -25.04 -4.61
N SER A 304 -21.15 -25.58 -3.94
CA SER A 304 -20.59 -26.89 -4.29
C SER A 304 -20.50 -27.86 -3.12
N GLN A 305 -21.00 -29.08 -3.33
CA GLN A 305 -20.81 -30.18 -2.38
C GLN A 305 -19.37 -30.71 -2.37
N GLU A 306 -18.69 -30.70 -3.52
CA GLU A 306 -17.27 -31.10 -3.64
C GLU A 306 -16.38 -30.20 -2.77
N PHE A 307 -16.69 -28.89 -2.74
CA PHE A 307 -16.03 -27.93 -1.86
C PHE A 307 -16.09 -28.37 -0.39
N ILE A 308 -17.26 -28.81 0.09
CA ILE A 308 -17.45 -29.23 1.48
C ILE A 308 -16.60 -30.46 1.81
N TYR A 309 -16.55 -31.44 0.90
CA TYR A 309 -15.73 -32.63 1.11
C TYR A 309 -14.23 -32.32 1.14
N TYR A 310 -13.78 -31.47 0.23
CA TYR A 310 -12.39 -31.04 0.18
C TYR A 310 -12.00 -30.26 1.45
N GLU A 311 -12.80 -29.29 1.87
CA GLU A 311 -12.45 -28.39 2.99
C GLU A 311 -12.64 -28.98 4.38
N LYS A 312 -13.47 -30.02 4.53
CA LYS A 312 -13.55 -30.82 5.77
C LYS A 312 -12.21 -31.47 6.11
N LEU A 313 -11.34 -31.67 5.13
CA LEU A 313 -10.00 -32.22 5.32
C LEU A 313 -8.97 -31.13 5.64
N SER A 314 -9.26 -29.85 5.34
CA SER A 314 -8.25 -28.79 5.33
C SER A 314 -8.42 -27.71 6.40
N SER A 315 -9.64 -27.25 6.76
CA SER A 315 -9.76 -26.10 7.68
C SER A 315 -11.16 -25.61 8.10
N ILE A 316 -12.26 -25.98 7.44
CA ILE A 316 -13.57 -25.33 7.73
C ILE A 316 -14.43 -26.14 8.70
N ASN A 317 -14.77 -25.52 9.83
CA ASN A 317 -15.59 -26.15 10.88
C ASN A 317 -17.10 -26.15 10.57
N SER A 318 -17.59 -25.26 9.68
CA SER A 318 -19.03 -25.13 9.36
C SER A 318 -19.26 -24.58 7.95
N THR A 319 -19.59 -25.44 7.01
CA THR A 319 -20.00 -25.07 5.63
C THR A 319 -21.32 -25.74 5.27
N THR A 320 -22.24 -24.96 4.72
CA THR A 320 -23.55 -25.41 4.24
C THR A 320 -23.63 -25.25 2.72
N GLN A 321 -24.00 -26.30 2.01
CA GLN A 321 -24.27 -26.20 0.57
C GLN A 321 -25.61 -25.49 0.36
N THR A 322 -25.67 -24.61 -0.64
CA THR A 322 -26.92 -24.00 -1.10
C THR A 322 -26.97 -23.91 -2.62
N ASN A 323 -28.17 -24.06 -3.19
CA ASN A 323 -28.42 -23.82 -4.61
C ASN A 323 -28.75 -22.34 -4.90
N ALA A 324 -28.68 -21.48 -3.88
CA ALA A 324 -28.92 -20.05 -4.02
C ALA A 324 -27.76 -19.31 -4.70
N ILE A 325 -26.56 -19.87 -4.73
CA ILE A 325 -25.34 -19.23 -5.26
C ILE A 325 -24.96 -19.90 -6.58
N SER A 326 -24.68 -19.12 -7.62
CA SER A 326 -24.15 -19.64 -8.89
C SER A 326 -22.65 -19.96 -8.83
N GLU A 327 -22.12 -20.56 -9.91
CA GLU A 327 -20.67 -20.53 -10.14
C GLU A 327 -20.16 -19.09 -10.19
N PRO A 328 -18.98 -18.80 -9.63
CA PRO A 328 -18.45 -17.45 -9.57
C PRO A 328 -17.73 -17.08 -10.87
N LYS A 329 -17.77 -15.80 -11.25
CA LYS A 329 -17.17 -15.30 -12.50
C LYS A 329 -16.35 -14.04 -12.30
N LEU A 330 -15.15 -13.99 -12.87
CA LEU A 330 -14.30 -12.80 -12.80
C LEU A 330 -14.88 -11.72 -13.71
N VAL A 331 -15.11 -10.54 -13.16
CA VAL A 331 -15.64 -9.39 -13.91
C VAL A 331 -14.53 -8.41 -14.21
N PHE A 332 -13.72 -8.07 -13.21
CA PHE A 332 -12.62 -7.13 -13.34
C PHE A 332 -11.44 -7.59 -12.49
N ALA A 333 -10.25 -7.36 -12.99
CA ALA A 333 -9.01 -7.40 -12.24
C ALA A 333 -8.13 -6.28 -12.74
N ALA A 334 -7.46 -5.60 -11.82
CA ALA A 334 -6.51 -4.55 -12.16
C ALA A 334 -5.18 -5.16 -12.63
N VAL A 335 -5.25 -6.05 -13.62
CA VAL A 335 -4.12 -6.69 -14.32
C VAL A 335 -4.04 -6.10 -15.71
N ASP A 336 -2.88 -5.55 -16.07
CA ASP A 336 -2.63 -4.95 -17.38
C ASP A 336 -3.80 -4.06 -17.81
N PHE A 337 -4.28 -3.18 -16.93
CA PHE A 337 -5.47 -2.35 -17.14
C PHE A 337 -5.14 -1.00 -17.78
N MET A 338 -3.84 -0.70 -17.91
CA MET A 338 -3.29 0.46 -18.62
C MET A 338 -3.00 0.11 -20.09
N ASN A 339 -2.94 1.12 -20.95
CA ASN A 339 -2.50 0.99 -22.32
C ASN A 339 -1.01 0.62 -22.37
N ASP A 340 -0.59 -0.12 -23.40
CA ASP A 340 0.82 -0.52 -23.54
C ASP A 340 1.77 0.68 -23.61
N GLU A 341 1.33 1.80 -24.19
CA GLU A 341 2.10 3.06 -24.22
C GLU A 341 2.40 3.60 -22.81
N ALA A 342 1.49 3.40 -21.85
CA ALA A 342 1.62 3.89 -20.48
C ALA A 342 2.74 3.16 -19.70
N ILE A 343 3.07 1.92 -20.10
CA ILE A 343 4.06 1.07 -19.43
C ILE A 343 5.26 0.75 -20.31
N LYS A 344 5.30 1.26 -21.55
CA LYS A 344 6.32 0.93 -22.55
C LYS A 344 7.74 1.19 -22.04
N ASN A 345 7.96 2.29 -21.34
CA ASN A 345 9.28 2.72 -20.87
C ASN A 345 9.81 1.86 -19.71
N ILE A 346 8.94 1.16 -18.99
CA ILE A 346 9.33 0.31 -17.85
C ILE A 346 9.36 -1.18 -18.20
N GLN A 347 8.84 -1.58 -19.36
CA GLN A 347 8.66 -3.00 -19.68
C GLN A 347 9.97 -3.79 -19.77
N SER A 348 11.07 -3.21 -20.29
CA SER A 348 12.34 -3.94 -20.36
C SER A 348 12.94 -4.18 -18.98
N GLU A 349 12.87 -3.18 -18.09
CA GLU A 349 13.34 -3.29 -16.71
C GLU A 349 12.49 -4.32 -15.92
N LEU A 350 11.19 -4.39 -16.16
CA LEU A 350 10.33 -5.43 -15.58
C LEU A 350 10.72 -6.83 -16.09
N ASN A 351 10.98 -6.99 -17.40
CA ASN A 351 11.42 -8.25 -17.98
C ASN A 351 12.80 -8.68 -17.42
N GLU A 352 13.71 -7.73 -17.20
CA GLU A 352 14.99 -7.99 -16.56
C GLU A 352 14.80 -8.45 -15.10
N SER A 353 13.98 -7.73 -14.33
CA SER A 353 13.67 -8.08 -12.93
C SER A 353 13.04 -9.47 -12.83
N ALA A 354 12.14 -9.82 -13.74
CA ALA A 354 11.56 -11.16 -13.83
C ALA A 354 12.63 -12.23 -14.15
N SER A 355 13.54 -11.94 -15.08
CA SER A 355 14.64 -12.85 -15.43
C SER A 355 15.60 -13.08 -14.25
N GLN A 356 15.92 -12.04 -13.49
CA GLN A 356 16.73 -12.14 -12.27
C GLN A 356 16.01 -12.96 -11.19
N TYR A 357 14.71 -12.71 -10.98
CA TYR A 357 13.91 -13.48 -10.03
C TYR A 357 13.82 -14.97 -10.41
N LYS A 358 13.70 -15.29 -11.71
CA LYS A 358 13.76 -16.66 -12.22
C LYS A 358 15.08 -17.34 -11.86
N GLN A 359 16.21 -16.66 -12.05
CA GLN A 359 17.53 -17.20 -11.73
C GLN A 359 17.69 -17.50 -10.24
N TYR A 360 17.19 -16.60 -9.38
CA TYR A 360 17.13 -16.83 -7.94
C TYR A 360 16.27 -18.06 -7.59
N LYS A 361 15.09 -18.21 -8.18
CA LYS A 361 14.25 -19.39 -7.93
C LYS A 361 14.86 -20.69 -8.45
N ALA A 362 15.55 -20.64 -9.59
CA ALA A 362 16.25 -21.80 -10.14
C ALA A 362 17.36 -22.30 -9.19
N SER A 363 18.10 -21.39 -8.53
CA SER A 363 19.13 -21.78 -7.56
C SER A 363 18.55 -22.37 -6.26
N SER A 364 17.29 -22.05 -5.93
CA SER A 364 16.56 -22.61 -4.78
C SER A 364 15.76 -23.89 -5.07
N ASN A 365 15.75 -24.40 -6.31
CA ASN A 365 14.93 -25.54 -6.77
C ASN A 365 13.39 -25.34 -6.73
N ASP A 366 12.91 -24.14 -6.40
CA ASP A 366 11.47 -23.80 -6.34
C ASP A 366 10.81 -23.61 -7.72
N ILE A 367 11.61 -23.53 -8.78
CA ILE A 367 11.12 -23.19 -10.12
C ILE A 367 10.18 -24.24 -10.72
N GLN A 368 10.26 -25.50 -10.29
CA GLN A 368 9.43 -26.58 -10.82
C GLN A 368 7.93 -26.36 -10.53
N HIS A 369 7.60 -25.80 -9.36
CA HIS A 369 6.21 -25.53 -8.97
C HIS A 369 5.54 -24.46 -9.84
N TYR A 370 6.33 -23.53 -10.40
CA TYR A 370 5.86 -22.37 -11.18
C TYR A 370 6.23 -22.46 -12.66
N LYS A 371 6.57 -23.65 -13.16
CA LYS A 371 7.06 -23.84 -14.53
C LYS A 371 6.13 -23.21 -15.59
N SER A 372 4.82 -23.44 -15.49
CA SER A 372 3.85 -22.90 -16.45
C SER A 372 3.84 -21.36 -16.49
N ALA A 373 4.08 -20.69 -15.37
CA ALA A 373 4.18 -19.23 -15.32
C ALA A 373 5.40 -18.72 -16.08
N TRP A 374 6.54 -19.39 -15.90
CA TRP A 374 7.79 -19.03 -16.56
C TRP A 374 7.80 -19.37 -18.05
N ASP A 375 7.17 -20.50 -18.44
CA ASP A 375 7.00 -20.86 -19.85
C ASP A 375 6.09 -19.83 -20.57
N ASP A 376 5.02 -19.36 -19.93
CA ASP A 376 4.16 -18.28 -20.45
C ASP A 376 4.93 -16.97 -20.63
N PHE A 377 5.71 -16.57 -19.61
CA PHE A 377 6.56 -15.38 -19.65
C PHE A 377 7.57 -15.44 -20.80
N GLU A 378 8.26 -16.57 -21.00
CA GLU A 378 9.24 -16.73 -22.09
C GLU A 378 8.58 -16.65 -23.48
N SER A 379 7.36 -17.16 -23.62
CA SER A 379 6.63 -17.12 -24.89
C SER A 379 6.18 -15.71 -25.28
N LYS A 380 5.87 -14.85 -24.29
CA LYS A 380 5.28 -13.52 -24.50
C LYS A 380 6.26 -12.38 -24.33
N ASN A 381 7.30 -12.58 -23.54
CA ASN A 381 8.28 -11.56 -23.14
C ASN A 381 7.61 -10.25 -22.66
N LYS A 382 6.51 -10.37 -21.91
CA LYS A 382 5.76 -9.26 -21.32
C LYS A 382 5.38 -9.64 -19.89
N VAL A 383 5.77 -8.81 -18.93
CA VAL A 383 5.31 -8.83 -17.54
C VAL A 383 4.13 -7.87 -17.40
N PRO A 384 2.89 -8.35 -17.23
CA PRO A 384 1.74 -7.53 -16.85
C PRO A 384 1.98 -6.82 -15.52
N ILE A 385 1.54 -5.57 -15.42
CA ILE A 385 1.55 -4.84 -14.16
C ILE A 385 0.18 -4.83 -13.50
N THR A 386 0.16 -4.84 -12.16
CA THR A 386 -1.06 -5.04 -11.39
C THR A 386 -1.29 -3.94 -10.36
N VAL A 387 -2.55 -3.64 -10.05
CA VAL A 387 -2.95 -3.17 -8.71
C VAL A 387 -3.63 -4.35 -8.04
N ASP A 388 -3.45 -4.49 -6.72
CA ASP A 388 -3.96 -5.63 -5.99
C ASP A 388 -5.47 -5.50 -5.69
N PHE A 389 -6.28 -5.51 -6.75
CA PHE A 389 -7.73 -5.36 -6.69
C PHE A 389 -8.41 -6.14 -7.81
N ALA A 390 -9.48 -6.84 -7.47
CA ALA A 390 -10.30 -7.58 -8.40
C ALA A 390 -11.77 -7.62 -7.93
N VAL A 391 -12.67 -7.88 -8.88
CA VAL A 391 -14.11 -7.99 -8.71
C VAL A 391 -14.58 -9.26 -9.40
N PHE A 392 -15.27 -10.12 -8.66
CA PHE A 392 -15.97 -11.26 -9.20
C PHE A 392 -17.48 -11.13 -8.96
N GLU A 393 -18.28 -11.86 -9.71
CA GLU A 393 -19.72 -11.90 -9.56
C GLU A 393 -20.23 -13.29 -9.18
N VAL A 394 -21.41 -13.29 -8.54
CA VAL A 394 -22.27 -14.44 -8.35
C VAL A 394 -23.72 -14.03 -8.54
N ASP A 395 -24.52 -14.91 -9.12
CA ASP A 395 -25.97 -14.80 -9.08
C ASP A 395 -26.50 -15.43 -7.80
N ILE A 396 -27.40 -14.70 -7.13
CA ILE A 396 -28.08 -15.08 -5.90
C ILE A 396 -29.57 -15.19 -6.12
N ASP A 397 -30.14 -16.33 -5.75
CA ASP A 397 -31.58 -16.61 -5.75
C ASP A 397 -32.07 -16.80 -4.31
N LEU A 398 -32.65 -15.76 -3.71
CA LEU A 398 -33.05 -15.76 -2.30
C LEU A 398 -34.21 -16.72 -2.00
N GLU A 399 -34.94 -17.18 -3.02
CA GLU A 399 -35.99 -18.21 -2.84
C GLU A 399 -35.39 -19.59 -2.53
N LYS A 400 -34.13 -19.80 -2.91
CA LYS A 400 -33.37 -21.04 -2.67
C LYS A 400 -32.43 -20.93 -1.45
N ALA A 401 -32.36 -19.76 -0.83
CA ALA A 401 -31.53 -19.51 0.34
C ALA A 401 -32.29 -19.84 1.63
N ASP A 402 -31.58 -20.34 2.63
CA ASP A 402 -32.12 -20.37 3.99
C ASP A 402 -32.18 -18.94 4.58
N GLU A 403 -32.85 -18.80 5.72
CA GLU A 403 -33.03 -17.49 6.37
C GLU A 403 -31.72 -16.84 6.81
N THR A 404 -30.70 -17.63 7.16
CA THR A 404 -29.41 -17.10 7.59
C THR A 404 -28.69 -16.45 6.42
N PHE A 405 -28.52 -17.19 5.32
CA PHE A 405 -27.85 -16.68 4.12
C PHE A 405 -28.65 -15.53 3.48
N LYS A 406 -29.99 -15.65 3.44
CA LYS A 406 -30.88 -14.58 2.99
C LYS A 406 -30.67 -13.30 3.79
N SER A 407 -30.55 -13.40 5.12
CA SER A 407 -30.27 -12.26 5.98
C SER A 407 -28.90 -11.64 5.67
N TRP A 408 -27.87 -12.44 5.41
CA TRP A 408 -26.54 -11.90 5.09
C TRP A 408 -26.52 -11.12 3.78
N VAL A 409 -27.17 -11.63 2.73
CA VAL A 409 -27.27 -10.95 1.45
C VAL A 409 -28.07 -9.66 1.58
N ASN A 410 -29.21 -9.69 2.28
CA ASN A 410 -30.02 -8.50 2.52
C ASN A 410 -29.29 -7.43 3.34
N TYR A 411 -28.47 -7.83 4.31
CA TYR A 411 -27.62 -6.89 5.04
C TYR A 411 -26.52 -6.30 4.17
N ALA A 412 -25.89 -7.09 3.31
CA ALA A 412 -24.87 -6.57 2.39
C ALA A 412 -25.46 -5.53 1.42
N ILE A 413 -26.62 -5.82 0.82
CA ILE A 413 -27.36 -4.87 -0.05
C ILE A 413 -27.69 -3.59 0.72
N ARG A 414 -28.27 -3.72 1.92
CA ARG A 414 -28.61 -2.56 2.76
C ARG A 414 -27.39 -1.76 3.17
N GLY A 415 -26.26 -2.41 3.45
CA GLY A 415 -24.99 -1.76 3.75
C GLY A 415 -24.50 -0.90 2.59
N LEU A 416 -24.56 -1.40 1.35
CA LEU A 416 -24.24 -0.61 0.17
C LEU A 416 -25.25 0.52 -0.07
N ASP A 417 -26.54 0.26 0.11
CA ASP A 417 -27.57 1.28 -0.03
C ASP A 417 -27.37 2.43 0.96
N ASN A 418 -27.09 2.11 2.23
CA ASN A 418 -26.81 3.09 3.27
C ASN A 418 -25.53 3.89 3.00
N TYR A 419 -24.49 3.24 2.47
CA TYR A 419 -23.27 3.90 2.02
C TYR A 419 -23.58 4.98 0.97
N ILE A 420 -24.28 4.60 -0.10
CA ILE A 420 -24.60 5.50 -1.22
C ILE A 420 -25.53 6.63 -0.76
N ASP A 421 -26.58 6.30 0.00
CA ASP A 421 -27.53 7.26 0.54
C ASP A 421 -26.85 8.29 1.43
N ARG A 422 -25.90 7.86 2.28
CA ARG A 422 -25.10 8.76 3.11
C ARG A 422 -24.26 9.71 2.25
N LEU A 423 -23.56 9.20 1.23
CA LEU A 423 -22.75 10.06 0.36
C LEU A 423 -23.62 11.06 -0.42
N GLU A 424 -24.78 10.65 -0.90
CA GLU A 424 -25.70 11.51 -1.62
C GLU A 424 -26.24 12.63 -0.72
N LYS A 425 -26.67 12.30 0.51
CA LYS A 425 -27.23 13.26 1.48
C LYS A 425 -26.21 14.17 2.14
N THR A 426 -24.93 13.79 2.19
CA THR A 426 -23.89 14.61 2.85
C THR A 426 -23.48 15.75 1.93
N GLU A 427 -23.91 16.98 2.20
CA GLU A 427 -23.72 18.15 1.32
C GLU A 427 -22.28 18.34 0.84
N ILE A 428 -21.32 18.32 1.76
CA ILE A 428 -19.89 18.54 1.48
C ILE A 428 -19.08 17.35 1.96
N LEU A 429 -18.36 16.72 1.03
CA LEU A 429 -17.43 15.62 1.29
C LEU A 429 -16.03 16.01 0.82
N PRO A 430 -14.97 15.59 1.53
CA PRO A 430 -13.63 15.83 1.04
C PRO A 430 -13.36 14.99 -0.19
N ASN A 431 -12.49 15.49 -1.08
CA ASN A 431 -11.93 14.70 -2.18
C ASN A 431 -12.98 14.20 -3.20
N GLN A 432 -14.16 14.79 -3.23
CA GLN A 432 -15.27 14.32 -4.06
C GLN A 432 -16.01 15.48 -4.74
N ASP A 433 -16.00 15.46 -6.07
CA ASP A 433 -16.93 16.20 -6.91
C ASP A 433 -18.15 15.32 -7.22
N LYS A 434 -19.30 15.67 -6.64
CA LYS A 434 -20.56 14.95 -6.81
C LYS A 434 -21.11 14.96 -8.24
N ASN A 435 -20.66 15.89 -9.09
CA ASN A 435 -21.02 15.91 -10.50
C ASN A 435 -20.27 14.84 -11.29
N VAL A 436 -19.09 14.43 -10.81
CA VAL A 436 -18.26 13.38 -11.43
C VAL A 436 -18.61 12.01 -10.85
N SER A 437 -18.68 11.90 -9.52
CA SER A 437 -19.02 10.65 -8.83
C SER A 437 -19.85 10.88 -7.57
N LYS A 438 -20.93 10.09 -7.44
CA LYS A 438 -21.79 10.09 -6.25
C LYS A 438 -21.43 9.00 -5.24
N TYR A 439 -20.58 8.04 -5.60
CA TYR A 439 -20.35 6.82 -4.83
C TYR A 439 -18.90 6.62 -4.39
N MET A 440 -17.96 7.48 -4.79
CA MET A 440 -16.57 7.40 -4.36
C MET A 440 -15.86 8.76 -4.48
N GLN A 441 -14.66 8.85 -3.92
CA GLN A 441 -13.76 9.99 -4.14
C GLN A 441 -13.47 10.19 -5.63
N THR A 442 -13.21 11.44 -6.02
CA THR A 442 -12.79 11.84 -7.36
C THR A 442 -11.34 12.33 -7.38
N THR A 443 -10.75 12.56 -6.21
CA THR A 443 -9.35 12.92 -6.04
C THR A 443 -8.75 12.10 -4.90
N ASP A 444 -7.74 11.29 -5.17
CA ASP A 444 -7.11 10.48 -4.13
C ASP A 444 -6.18 11.34 -3.26
N TYR A 445 -5.72 10.81 -2.12
CA TYR A 445 -4.92 11.60 -1.19
C TYR A 445 -3.55 12.02 -1.75
N VAL A 446 -2.95 11.22 -2.64
CA VAL A 446 -1.66 11.54 -3.25
C VAL A 446 -1.84 12.65 -4.26
N SER A 447 -2.80 12.53 -5.18
CA SER A 447 -3.09 13.62 -6.13
C SER A 447 -3.46 14.91 -5.40
N ALA A 448 -4.29 14.83 -4.34
CA ALA A 448 -4.61 15.98 -3.50
C ALA A 448 -3.38 16.61 -2.82
N SER A 449 -2.34 15.83 -2.54
CA SER A 449 -1.11 16.35 -1.93
C SER A 449 -0.27 17.20 -2.90
N TYR A 450 -0.44 17.01 -4.21
CA TYR A 450 0.20 17.82 -5.26
C TYR A 450 -0.58 19.11 -5.57
N ASP A 451 -1.90 19.14 -5.36
CA ASP A 451 -2.73 20.35 -5.45
C ASP A 451 -3.40 20.70 -4.10
N LYS A 452 -2.59 21.27 -3.20
CA LYS A 452 -3.07 21.75 -1.89
C LYS A 452 -3.89 23.05 -1.97
N SER A 453 -4.03 23.65 -3.15
CA SER A 453 -4.82 24.89 -3.31
C SER A 453 -6.32 24.61 -3.30
N ASN A 454 -6.72 23.40 -3.70
CA ASN A 454 -8.11 22.99 -3.69
C ASN A 454 -8.59 22.68 -2.26
N GLN A 455 -9.31 23.64 -1.68
CA GLN A 455 -9.85 23.53 -0.32
C GLN A 455 -10.96 22.46 -0.18
N ASN A 456 -11.42 21.82 -1.25
CA ASN A 456 -12.33 20.68 -1.17
C ASN A 456 -11.61 19.35 -0.97
N ASN A 457 -10.28 19.35 -1.03
CA ASN A 457 -9.47 18.14 -0.90
C ASN A 457 -8.70 18.11 0.42
N LEU A 458 -8.51 16.90 0.91
CA LEU A 458 -7.60 16.51 1.98
C LEU A 458 -6.55 15.58 1.38
N TRP A 459 -5.37 15.54 1.99
CA TRP A 459 -4.21 14.73 1.55
C TRP A 459 -3.68 13.83 2.67
N ASN A 460 -4.45 13.73 3.76
CA ASN A 460 -4.21 12.90 4.92
C ASN A 460 -5.56 12.50 5.53
N ALA A 461 -5.57 11.49 6.39
CA ALA A 461 -6.76 11.03 7.07
C ALA A 461 -6.45 10.72 8.53
N LYS A 462 -7.25 11.27 9.45
CA LYS A 462 -7.07 11.03 10.88
C LYS A 462 -7.42 9.58 11.17
N ASP A 463 -8.59 9.10 10.78
CA ASP A 463 -9.01 7.72 10.98
C ASP A 463 -9.29 7.01 9.65
N ILE A 464 -8.77 5.78 9.50
CA ILE A 464 -9.15 4.85 8.44
C ILE A 464 -9.75 3.62 9.14
N TYR A 465 -10.93 3.23 8.70
CA TYR A 465 -11.72 2.13 9.25
C TYR A 465 -11.62 0.94 8.30
N ILE A 466 -11.04 -0.15 8.80
CA ILE A 466 -10.82 -1.40 8.07
C ILE A 466 -11.28 -2.54 8.96
N ALA A 467 -12.03 -3.47 8.38
CA ALA A 467 -12.44 -4.67 9.08
C ALA A 467 -12.64 -5.82 8.10
N GLY A 468 -12.36 -7.05 8.57
CA GLY A 468 -12.39 -8.24 7.74
C GLY A 468 -12.24 -9.51 8.55
N TYR A 469 -11.74 -10.55 7.88
CA TYR A 469 -11.70 -11.91 8.42
C TYR A 469 -10.28 -12.49 8.41
N PRO A 470 -9.35 -11.98 9.25
CA PRO A 470 -8.07 -12.63 9.42
C PRO A 470 -8.22 -14.07 9.88
N ASN A 471 -7.27 -14.88 9.45
CA ASN A 471 -7.24 -16.30 9.72
C ASN A 471 -6.12 -16.61 10.70
N GLN A 472 -6.45 -17.25 11.80
CA GLN A 472 -5.50 -17.83 12.73
C GLN A 472 -5.86 -19.30 12.92
N ASN A 473 -4.88 -20.20 12.78
CA ASN A 473 -5.08 -21.64 12.93
C ASN A 473 -6.31 -22.14 12.14
N ASN A 474 -6.37 -21.77 10.85
CA ASN A 474 -7.45 -22.14 9.94
C ASN A 474 -8.83 -21.58 10.28
N THR A 475 -8.92 -20.67 11.25
CA THR A 475 -10.17 -20.09 11.73
C THR A 475 -10.24 -18.61 11.35
N ALA A 476 -11.13 -18.28 10.42
CA ALA A 476 -11.42 -16.90 10.05
C ALA A 476 -12.42 -16.28 11.03
N THR A 477 -12.08 -15.12 11.60
CA THR A 477 -12.96 -14.42 12.57
C THR A 477 -13.00 -12.93 12.29
N TRP A 478 -14.16 -12.30 12.49
CA TRP A 478 -14.32 -10.85 12.38
C TRP A 478 -13.31 -10.09 13.26
N MET A 479 -12.57 -9.18 12.64
CA MET A 479 -11.66 -8.25 13.30
C MET A 479 -11.79 -6.87 12.68
N GLN A 480 -11.74 -5.84 13.52
CA GLN A 480 -11.72 -4.45 13.11
C GLN A 480 -10.48 -3.75 13.67
N ASN A 481 -9.98 -2.77 12.94
CA ASN A 481 -8.81 -2.01 13.36
C ASN A 481 -9.15 -0.93 14.40
N ASN A 482 -8.22 0.01 14.66
CA ASN A 482 -8.41 1.12 15.61
C ASN A 482 -8.65 0.67 17.07
N PRO A 483 -7.65 0.01 17.68
CA PRO A 483 -7.76 -0.43 19.07
C PRO A 483 -7.86 0.76 20.02
N SER A 484 -8.35 0.56 21.25
CA SER A 484 -8.51 1.64 22.24
C SER A 484 -7.25 2.49 22.47
N GLU A 485 -6.09 1.86 22.38
CA GLU A 485 -4.76 2.43 22.56
C GLU A 485 -4.36 3.41 21.44
N ARG A 486 -5.04 3.36 20.29
CA ARG A 486 -4.95 4.40 19.24
C ARG A 486 -5.32 5.78 19.78
N TYR A 487 -6.23 5.85 20.74
CA TYR A 487 -6.75 7.11 21.28
C TYR A 487 -6.06 7.52 22.60
N SER A 488 -4.97 6.83 22.96
CA SER A 488 -4.21 7.10 24.18
C SER A 488 -3.34 8.35 24.05
N ASP A 489 -3.28 9.13 25.13
CA ASP A 489 -2.35 10.25 25.33
C ASP A 489 -1.01 9.84 25.96
N SER A 490 -0.90 8.59 26.42
CA SER A 490 0.29 8.07 27.09
C SER A 490 1.12 7.14 26.20
N VAL A 491 0.48 6.40 25.29
CA VAL A 491 1.13 5.45 24.38
C VAL A 491 1.65 6.13 23.11
N SER A 492 2.82 5.69 22.64
CA SER A 492 3.35 6.00 21.31
C SER A 492 3.76 4.70 20.64
N SER A 493 3.15 4.40 19.51
CA SER A 493 3.38 3.15 18.74
C SER A 493 4.27 3.36 17.52
N TYR A 494 4.59 4.62 17.19
CA TYR A 494 5.30 5.00 15.98
C TYR A 494 6.45 5.96 16.30
N ASN A 495 7.52 5.89 15.52
CA ASN A 495 8.65 6.81 15.62
C ASN A 495 8.34 8.19 15.01
N SER A 496 7.17 8.76 15.32
CA SER A 496 6.73 10.09 14.89
C SER A 496 7.04 11.17 15.93
N GLY A 497 7.42 10.78 17.15
CA GLY A 497 7.50 11.67 18.31
C GLY A 497 6.14 12.09 18.87
N LEU A 498 5.03 11.57 18.30
CA LEU A 498 3.67 11.87 18.74
C LEU A 498 3.11 10.76 19.60
N LYS A 499 2.11 11.12 20.42
CA LYS A 499 1.23 10.16 21.07
C LYS A 499 0.26 9.58 20.05
N ASN A 500 -0.28 8.39 20.36
CA ASN A 500 -1.18 7.70 19.45
C ASN A 500 -2.40 8.54 19.08
N LYS A 501 -3.02 9.24 20.04
CA LYS A 501 -4.18 10.12 19.80
C LYS A 501 -3.94 11.21 18.75
N ASP A 502 -2.70 11.64 18.59
CA ASP A 502 -2.28 12.72 17.68
C ASP A 502 -1.70 12.16 16.37
N THR A 503 -1.58 10.83 16.25
CA THR A 503 -1.04 10.16 15.07
C THR A 503 -2.19 9.84 14.10
N PHE A 504 -2.15 10.45 12.93
CA PHE A 504 -3.09 10.14 11.84
C PHE A 504 -2.89 8.71 11.32
N ALA A 505 -4.00 8.06 10.96
CA ALA A 505 -4.02 6.75 10.29
C ALA A 505 -3.27 6.81 8.97
N PHE A 506 -3.56 7.81 8.15
CA PHE A 506 -2.81 8.10 6.92
C PHE A 506 -2.19 9.49 7.04
N ALA A 507 -0.88 9.53 7.30
CA ALA A 507 -0.12 10.77 7.35
C ALA A 507 0.25 11.24 5.93
N THR A 508 0.41 12.55 5.72
CA THR A 508 0.81 13.10 4.42
C THR A 508 2.10 12.46 3.91
N GLY A 509 2.05 11.85 2.73
CA GLY A 509 3.21 11.20 2.11
C GLY A 509 3.57 9.85 2.71
N SER A 510 2.69 9.23 3.51
CA SER A 510 2.83 7.84 3.98
C SER A 510 2.55 6.86 2.84
N ILE A 511 3.39 6.89 1.80
CA ILE A 511 3.19 6.16 0.55
C ILE A 511 4.41 5.34 0.15
N GLU A 512 4.16 4.25 -0.56
CA GLU A 512 5.16 3.46 -1.25
C GLU A 512 4.89 3.47 -2.76
N GLU A 513 5.96 3.62 -3.54
CA GLU A 513 5.95 3.77 -5.00
C GLU A 513 7.03 2.83 -5.57
N LYS A 514 6.69 2.00 -6.56
CA LYS A 514 7.57 0.92 -7.08
C LYS A 514 7.79 0.94 -8.60
N VAL A 515 7.10 1.80 -9.33
CA VAL A 515 7.08 1.84 -10.80
C VAL A 515 7.72 3.10 -11.38
N GLY A 516 8.02 4.10 -10.57
CA GLY A 516 8.91 5.20 -10.90
C GLY A 516 10.32 4.71 -11.23
N VAL A 517 10.73 3.61 -10.60
CA VAL A 517 11.94 2.83 -10.89
C VAL A 517 11.55 1.35 -10.99
N ALA A 518 11.46 0.79 -12.19
CA ALA A 518 10.76 -0.47 -12.39
C ALA A 518 11.47 -1.69 -11.80
N SER A 519 12.78 -1.60 -11.55
CA SER A 519 13.53 -2.61 -10.79
C SER A 519 13.08 -2.76 -9.33
N ASN A 520 12.28 -1.83 -8.81
CA ASN A 520 11.68 -1.93 -7.48
C ASN A 520 10.35 -2.69 -7.47
N ALA A 521 9.80 -3.02 -8.64
CA ALA A 521 8.55 -3.77 -8.74
C ALA A 521 8.74 -5.20 -8.22
N ILE A 522 7.76 -5.69 -7.45
CA ILE A 522 7.77 -7.07 -6.95
C ILE A 522 7.27 -7.98 -8.06
N ILE A 523 8.05 -9.00 -8.40
CA ILE A 523 7.65 -10.05 -9.34
C ILE A 523 6.95 -11.17 -8.58
N ASN A 524 5.75 -11.50 -9.04
CA ASN A 524 4.92 -12.60 -8.57
C ASN A 524 4.74 -13.61 -9.69
N ASP A 525 4.83 -14.91 -9.40
CA ASP A 525 4.64 -16.01 -10.36
C ASP A 525 3.51 -16.98 -9.96
N ASN A 526 2.73 -16.59 -8.96
CA ASN A 526 1.63 -17.36 -8.39
C ASN A 526 0.24 -16.86 -8.81
N TYR A 527 0.13 -15.73 -9.50
CA TYR A 527 -1.15 -15.21 -9.98
C TYR A 527 -1.52 -15.87 -11.31
N TRP A 528 -2.57 -16.69 -11.28
CA TRP A 528 -3.13 -17.38 -12.46
C TRP A 528 -2.08 -18.14 -13.26
N ASN A 529 -1.12 -18.75 -12.55
CA ASN A 529 0.04 -19.42 -13.14
C ASN A 529 0.77 -18.54 -14.16
N ARG A 530 0.99 -17.24 -13.86
CA ARG A 530 1.67 -16.26 -14.72
C ARG A 530 2.60 -15.37 -13.93
N VAL A 531 3.63 -14.88 -14.60
CA VAL A 531 4.56 -13.88 -14.07
C VAL A 531 3.94 -12.49 -14.22
N MET A 532 3.80 -11.76 -13.12
CA MET A 532 3.23 -10.42 -13.05
C MET A 532 4.06 -9.52 -12.12
N ALA A 533 3.96 -8.20 -12.30
CA ALA A 533 4.60 -7.21 -11.46
C ALA A 533 3.57 -6.49 -10.57
N SER A 534 3.92 -6.25 -9.31
CA SER A 534 3.15 -5.44 -8.37
C SER A 534 3.99 -4.28 -7.81
N TRP A 535 3.47 -3.07 -7.68
CA TRP A 535 2.13 -2.57 -8.01
C TRP A 535 2.22 -1.31 -8.89
N TYR A 536 1.23 -1.07 -9.76
CA TYR A 536 1.08 0.18 -10.48
C TYR A 536 0.59 1.30 -9.56
N GLY A 537 1.27 2.45 -9.57
CA GLY A 537 0.90 3.60 -8.74
C GLY A 537 1.39 3.50 -7.30
N PHE A 538 0.63 4.10 -6.39
CA PHE A 538 1.01 4.26 -4.99
C PHE A 538 0.24 3.30 -4.08
N GLN A 539 0.93 2.76 -3.07
CA GLN A 539 0.31 2.08 -1.94
C GLN A 539 0.36 3.00 -0.72
N TYR A 540 -0.71 3.05 0.08
CA TYR A 540 -0.76 3.89 1.27
C TYR A 540 -0.37 3.09 2.50
N GLY A 541 0.62 3.54 3.25
CA GLY A 541 0.95 3.03 4.58
C GLY A 541 -0.03 3.57 5.61
N ILE A 542 -0.77 2.67 6.26
CA ILE A 542 -1.84 3.00 7.21
C ILE A 542 -1.45 2.58 8.62
N ASN A 543 -1.40 3.53 9.54
CA ASN A 543 -1.21 3.29 10.96
C ASN A 543 -2.48 2.68 11.60
N PHE A 544 -2.29 1.93 12.69
CA PHE A 544 -3.32 1.27 13.47
C PHE A 544 -4.18 0.30 12.65
N SER A 545 -3.58 -0.51 11.78
CA SER A 545 -4.31 -1.26 10.75
C SER A 545 -3.82 -2.68 10.47
N SER A 546 -2.88 -3.21 11.25
CA SER A 546 -2.38 -4.57 11.01
C SER A 546 -3.38 -5.64 11.49
N LEU A 547 -4.32 -6.01 10.61
CA LEU A 547 -5.40 -6.95 10.89
C LEU A 547 -4.95 -8.42 10.88
N TYR A 548 -3.67 -8.73 10.62
CA TYR A 548 -3.10 -10.08 10.44
C TYR A 548 -3.42 -10.74 9.08
N TYR A 549 -2.75 -11.86 8.79
CA TYR A 549 -2.92 -12.62 7.55
C TYR A 549 -4.37 -13.11 7.38
N GLY A 550 -4.86 -13.12 6.13
CA GLY A 550 -6.24 -13.47 5.77
C GLY A 550 -7.23 -12.30 5.79
N ALA A 551 -6.87 -11.15 6.39
CA ALA A 551 -7.69 -9.93 6.29
C ALA A 551 -7.56 -9.22 4.93
N SER A 552 -6.66 -9.68 4.06
CA SER A 552 -6.51 -9.20 2.70
C SER A 552 -7.85 -9.12 1.96
N GLY A 553 -8.07 -8.03 1.27
CA GLY A 553 -9.28 -7.74 0.50
C GLY A 553 -10.32 -6.94 1.28
N SER A 554 -10.05 -6.64 2.56
CA SER A 554 -10.92 -5.79 3.38
C SER A 554 -11.06 -4.39 2.80
N LEU A 555 -12.28 -3.87 2.81
CA LEU A 555 -12.54 -2.50 2.38
C LEU A 555 -12.03 -1.50 3.43
N ALA A 556 -11.47 -0.39 2.95
CA ALA A 556 -11.09 0.74 3.80
C ALA A 556 -12.00 1.96 3.57
N TYR A 557 -12.54 2.48 4.67
CA TYR A 557 -13.22 3.77 4.72
C TYR A 557 -12.37 4.83 5.40
N ASN A 558 -12.49 6.09 4.97
CA ASN A 558 -12.08 7.22 5.81
C ASN A 558 -13.14 7.58 6.85
N GLU A 559 -12.83 8.52 7.75
CA GLU A 559 -13.77 9.00 8.77
C GLU A 559 -14.99 9.73 8.22
N PHE A 560 -14.96 10.14 6.96
CA PHE A 560 -16.10 10.75 6.26
C PHE A 560 -17.00 9.68 5.62
N GLY A 561 -16.67 8.40 5.80
CA GLY A 561 -17.44 7.26 5.33
C GLY A 561 -17.36 7.02 3.83
N GLN A 562 -16.28 7.47 3.17
CA GLN A 562 -15.98 7.23 1.76
C GLN A 562 -15.04 6.03 1.61
N MET A 563 -15.25 5.22 0.57
CA MET A 563 -14.27 4.21 0.14
C MET A 563 -12.98 4.89 -0.33
N VAL A 564 -11.84 4.49 0.23
CA VAL A 564 -10.52 5.05 -0.11
C VAL A 564 -9.56 4.02 -0.70
N GLY A 565 -9.80 2.74 -0.48
CA GLY A 565 -8.96 1.68 -1.01
C GLY A 565 -9.30 0.31 -0.45
N ILE A 566 -8.42 -0.64 -0.72
CA ILE A 566 -8.52 -2.02 -0.29
C ILE A 566 -7.26 -2.46 0.46
N TYR A 567 -7.45 -3.05 1.63
CA TYR A 567 -6.39 -3.56 2.49
C TYR A 567 -5.65 -4.71 1.82
N ASN A 568 -4.34 -4.54 1.62
CA ASN A 568 -3.53 -5.44 0.80
C ASN A 568 -2.18 -5.84 1.42
N SER A 569 -1.83 -5.30 2.59
CA SER A 569 -0.56 -5.64 3.24
C SER A 569 -0.59 -5.48 4.76
N VAL A 570 0.20 -6.32 5.41
CA VAL A 570 0.51 -6.30 6.85
C VAL A 570 2.01 -6.08 7.02
N THR A 571 2.43 -5.51 8.16
CA THR A 571 3.85 -5.53 8.53
C THR A 571 4.31 -6.98 8.74
N ALA A 572 5.55 -7.30 8.36
CA ALA A 572 6.15 -8.62 8.59
C ALA A 572 6.22 -8.95 10.09
N SER A 573 6.13 -10.24 10.43
CA SER A 573 6.25 -10.76 11.80
C SER A 573 5.25 -10.12 12.78
N VAL A 574 4.01 -9.94 12.34
CA VAL A 574 2.92 -9.42 13.19
C VAL A 574 2.28 -10.55 14.02
N ASP A 575 1.98 -10.27 15.29
CA ASP A 575 1.16 -11.15 16.13
C ASP A 575 -0.33 -11.03 15.79
N TYR A 576 -1.09 -12.12 15.87
CA TYR A 576 -2.54 -12.04 15.71
C TYR A 576 -3.16 -11.04 16.71
N GLY A 577 -3.94 -10.09 16.18
CA GLY A 577 -4.57 -9.03 16.97
C GLY A 577 -3.66 -7.86 17.34
N ASP A 578 -2.40 -7.80 16.89
CA ASP A 578 -1.55 -6.61 17.09
C ASP A 578 -1.89 -5.49 16.09
N LEU A 579 -3.00 -4.82 16.37
CA LEU A 579 -3.58 -3.73 15.59
C LEU A 579 -2.80 -2.41 15.70
N LEU A 580 -1.80 -2.31 16.58
CA LEU A 580 -0.96 -1.11 16.71
C LEU A 580 0.14 -1.01 15.64
N ARG A 581 0.29 -2.04 14.78
CA ARG A 581 1.21 -2.01 13.65
C ARG A 581 0.57 -1.39 12.41
N SER A 582 1.42 -1.00 11.47
CA SER A 582 0.96 -0.52 10.18
C SER A 582 0.55 -1.68 9.27
N GLY A 583 -0.36 -1.37 8.36
CA GLY A 583 -0.67 -2.17 7.19
C GLY A 583 -0.65 -1.26 5.96
N GLY A 584 -1.18 -1.75 4.84
CA GLY A 584 -1.29 -0.95 3.64
C GLY A 584 -2.60 -1.14 2.91
N ILE A 585 -2.98 -0.11 2.16
CA ILE A 585 -4.13 -0.12 1.27
C ILE A 585 -3.70 0.27 -0.14
N ALA A 586 -4.24 -0.41 -1.15
CA ALA A 586 -4.19 0.03 -2.54
C ALA A 586 -5.38 0.96 -2.80
N PRO A 587 -5.16 2.19 -3.31
CA PRO A 587 -6.25 3.12 -3.62
C PRO A 587 -7.03 2.66 -4.86
N PHE A 588 -8.32 3.00 -4.92
CA PHE A 588 -9.16 2.69 -6.09
C PHE A 588 -8.92 3.64 -7.27
N LEU A 589 -8.27 4.78 -7.04
CA LEU A 589 -8.05 5.79 -8.05
C LEU A 589 -6.72 6.54 -7.84
N GLN A 590 -6.19 7.05 -8.94
CA GLN A 590 -5.22 8.12 -8.98
C GLN A 590 -5.75 9.17 -9.96
N SER A 591 -6.12 10.35 -9.47
CA SER A 591 -6.82 11.34 -10.30
C SER A 591 -5.92 12.22 -11.18
N SER A 592 -4.61 12.10 -11.04
CA SER A 592 -3.64 12.93 -11.74
C SER A 592 -2.44 12.13 -12.22
N ASP A 593 -1.86 12.54 -13.35
CA ASP A 593 -0.56 12.04 -13.79
C ASP A 593 0.51 12.56 -12.82
N ILE A 594 1.34 11.66 -12.28
CA ILE A 594 2.36 12.00 -11.28
C ILE A 594 3.73 11.59 -11.81
N GLN A 595 4.67 12.53 -11.80
CA GLN A 595 6.07 12.25 -12.12
C GLN A 595 6.73 11.55 -10.91
N ALA A 596 7.25 10.33 -11.12
CA ALA A 596 7.95 9.54 -10.13
C ALA A 596 9.31 9.10 -10.69
N ALA A 597 10.39 9.65 -10.13
CA ALA A 597 11.75 9.48 -10.65
C ALA A 597 11.81 9.69 -12.18
N ASN A 598 12.08 8.62 -12.94
CA ASN A 598 12.29 8.67 -14.38
C ASN A 598 11.01 8.45 -15.20
N ASN A 599 9.88 8.15 -14.56
CA ASN A 599 8.64 7.76 -15.23
C ASN A 599 7.45 8.63 -14.83
N THR A 600 6.44 8.67 -15.70
CA THR A 600 5.13 9.24 -15.37
C THR A 600 4.19 8.10 -15.02
N ILE A 601 3.64 8.14 -13.81
CA ILE A 601 2.56 7.27 -13.38
C ILE A 601 1.27 7.96 -13.80
N TYR A 602 0.59 7.40 -14.78
CA TYR A 602 -0.62 7.98 -15.35
C TYR A 602 -1.85 7.74 -14.45
N ALA A 603 -2.78 8.69 -14.50
CA ALA A 603 -4.05 8.63 -13.79
C ALA A 603 -4.86 7.38 -14.15
N TYR A 604 -5.57 6.84 -13.16
CA TYR A 604 -6.47 5.70 -13.33
C TYR A 604 -7.65 5.74 -12.34
N ASN A 605 -8.71 5.02 -12.66
CA ASN A 605 -9.83 4.72 -11.76
C ASN A 605 -10.30 3.29 -11.98
N LEU A 606 -10.08 2.43 -10.99
CA LEU A 606 -10.35 0.99 -11.08
C LEU A 606 -11.86 0.68 -11.10
N ILE A 607 -12.70 1.60 -10.62
CA ILE A 607 -14.16 1.42 -10.54
C ILE A 607 -14.85 2.06 -11.76
N ASP A 608 -14.59 3.35 -12.04
CA ASP A 608 -15.18 4.12 -13.14
C ASP A 608 -14.10 4.88 -13.93
N GLY A 609 -13.39 4.17 -14.81
CA GLY A 609 -12.34 4.70 -15.69
C GLY A 609 -12.86 5.25 -17.02
N SER A 610 -14.17 5.46 -17.16
CA SER A 610 -14.80 5.78 -18.45
C SER A 610 -14.52 7.19 -18.95
N ASN A 611 -14.15 8.13 -18.07
CA ASN A 611 -13.80 9.49 -18.49
C ASN A 611 -12.41 9.53 -19.11
N LYS A 612 -12.32 9.32 -20.42
CA LYS A 612 -11.05 9.30 -21.17
C LYS A 612 -10.39 10.66 -21.36
N SER A 613 -11.06 11.76 -20.99
CA SER A 613 -10.37 13.07 -20.91
C SER A 613 -9.37 13.12 -19.74
N ILE A 614 -9.63 12.34 -18.68
CA ILE A 614 -8.75 12.21 -17.51
C ILE A 614 -7.93 10.91 -17.62
N TYR A 615 -8.60 9.78 -17.82
CA TYR A 615 -8.01 8.43 -17.81
C TYR A 615 -7.65 7.92 -19.21
N LYS A 616 -7.07 8.79 -20.05
CA LYS A 616 -6.74 8.48 -21.47
C LYS A 616 -5.84 7.26 -21.65
N ASN A 617 -5.00 6.98 -20.67
CA ASN A 617 -4.00 5.91 -20.68
C ASN A 617 -4.48 4.61 -20.03
N GLN A 618 -5.71 4.59 -19.51
CA GLN A 618 -6.35 3.40 -18.94
C GLN A 618 -7.26 2.77 -20.00
N LYS A 619 -7.17 1.45 -20.21
CA LYS A 619 -8.08 0.73 -21.12
C LYS A 619 -9.30 0.13 -20.41
N ASN A 620 -9.12 -0.39 -19.19
CA ASN A 620 -10.15 -1.15 -18.50
C ASN A 620 -10.36 -0.66 -17.05
N SER A 621 -11.61 -0.70 -16.61
CA SER A 621 -12.09 -0.49 -15.24
C SER A 621 -13.28 -1.43 -15.00
N PHE A 622 -13.76 -1.54 -13.76
CA PHE A 622 -14.95 -2.35 -13.45
C PHE A 622 -16.14 -1.99 -14.35
N ARG A 623 -16.48 -0.70 -14.49
CA ARG A 623 -17.58 -0.25 -15.36
C ARG A 623 -17.36 -0.60 -16.83
N GLU A 624 -16.15 -0.42 -17.34
CA GLU A 624 -15.82 -0.73 -18.74
C GLU A 624 -15.89 -2.24 -19.01
N ASN A 625 -15.47 -3.05 -18.05
CA ASN A 625 -15.63 -4.50 -18.14
C ASN A 625 -17.10 -4.93 -18.08
N LEU A 626 -17.97 -4.25 -17.32
CA LEU A 626 -19.42 -4.51 -17.40
C LEU A 626 -19.95 -4.23 -18.81
N LYS A 627 -19.54 -3.10 -19.42
CA LYS A 627 -19.91 -2.78 -20.82
C LYS A 627 -19.44 -3.85 -21.81
N PHE A 628 -18.23 -4.37 -21.62
CA PHE A 628 -17.67 -5.42 -22.48
C PHE A 628 -18.32 -6.80 -22.28
N LEU A 629 -18.55 -7.20 -21.02
CA LEU A 629 -19.08 -8.52 -20.67
C LEU A 629 -20.60 -8.62 -20.87
N TYR A 630 -21.32 -7.48 -20.75
CA TYR A 630 -22.77 -7.38 -20.84
C TYR A 630 -23.21 -6.27 -21.83
N PRO A 631 -22.83 -6.35 -23.12
CA PRO A 631 -23.09 -5.28 -24.10
C PRO A 631 -24.59 -5.03 -24.31
N ASN A 632 -25.42 -6.07 -24.12
CA ASN A 632 -26.87 -6.04 -24.31
C ASN A 632 -27.66 -5.97 -23.01
N GLY A 633 -27.01 -5.71 -21.88
CA GLY A 633 -27.65 -5.82 -20.56
C GLY A 633 -27.39 -7.17 -19.88
N PHE A 634 -27.91 -7.31 -18.67
CA PHE A 634 -28.06 -8.58 -17.99
C PHE A 634 -29.15 -9.43 -18.66
N SER A 635 -29.46 -10.61 -18.11
CA SER A 635 -30.45 -11.52 -18.71
C SER A 635 -31.88 -10.97 -18.78
N ASP A 636 -32.18 -9.89 -18.06
CA ASP A 636 -33.45 -9.15 -18.15
C ASP A 636 -33.39 -7.94 -19.10
N GLY A 637 -32.25 -7.73 -19.79
CA GLY A 637 -31.99 -6.61 -20.68
C GLY A 637 -31.61 -5.30 -20.00
N SER A 638 -31.62 -5.25 -18.66
CA SER A 638 -31.23 -4.05 -17.91
C SER A 638 -29.73 -3.80 -17.98
N LYS A 639 -29.35 -2.53 -18.09
CA LYS A 639 -27.95 -2.06 -18.02
C LYS A 639 -27.66 -1.30 -16.72
N GLN A 640 -28.48 -1.52 -15.70
CA GLN A 640 -28.43 -0.79 -14.45
C GLN A 640 -27.84 -1.65 -13.35
N THR A 641 -26.94 -1.06 -12.57
CA THR A 641 -26.49 -1.58 -11.28
C THR A 641 -26.74 -0.52 -10.23
N LYS A 642 -26.43 -0.82 -8.97
CA LYS A 642 -26.60 0.13 -7.88
C LYS A 642 -25.65 1.32 -8.01
N LEU A 643 -24.42 1.11 -8.46
CA LEU A 643 -23.46 2.20 -8.70
C LEU A 643 -23.72 2.95 -10.02
N PHE A 644 -24.23 2.27 -11.04
CA PHE A 644 -24.38 2.82 -12.39
C PHE A 644 -25.84 2.77 -12.87
N ASN A 645 -26.47 3.94 -13.00
CA ASN A 645 -27.80 4.08 -13.61
C ASN A 645 -27.84 3.60 -15.08
N ASP A 646 -26.69 3.62 -15.75
CA ASP A 646 -26.41 2.93 -17.01
C ASP A 646 -24.89 2.72 -17.10
N TYR A 647 -24.43 1.46 -17.02
CA TYR A 647 -22.99 1.17 -17.12
C TYR A 647 -22.46 1.31 -18.56
N SER A 648 -23.33 1.40 -19.57
CA SER A 648 -22.93 1.49 -20.99
C SER A 648 -22.74 2.92 -21.50
N GLY A 649 -23.34 3.90 -20.83
CA GLY A 649 -23.28 5.32 -21.19
C GLY A 649 -21.87 5.93 -21.03
N GLU A 650 -21.47 6.75 -21.99
CA GLU A 650 -20.30 7.62 -21.88
C GLU A 650 -20.67 8.83 -20.99
N LYS A 651 -19.80 9.19 -20.05
CA LYS A 651 -19.93 10.40 -19.22
C LYS A 651 -19.16 11.54 -19.85
#